data_AF-A0AAE3IAE5-F1
#
_entry.id   AF-A0AAE3IAE5-F1
#
_cell.length_a   1.000
_cell.length_b   1.000
_cell.length_c   1.000
_cell.angle_alpha   90.00
_cell.angle_beta   90.00
_cell.angle_gamma   90.00
#
_symmetry.space_group_name_H-M   'P 1'
#
loop_
_entity.id
_entity.type
_entity.pdbx_description
1 polymer ?
#
loop_
_entity_poly.entity_id
_entity_poly.type
_entity_poly.pdbx_seq_one_letter_code
_entity_poly.pdbx_strand_id
1 'polypeptide(L)'
;MSLLADQRPWDDEVVRTYLTATAQQKDDPKTFYNTHLDIDRIYAKFLPRYQDEFVTQEQFRDELVDSPIDADIRTFIVRGETGSGKSQLCQWLDYELAGKGESEGAPDRIPLHIKANQTNIEHIISTLAEPLGEDPEIRQVTELDAEKVADAIVRNLVANPGQKLADANIDRIIQEGNLESMLASNIQEYQNGLYEGDETDFDPNLISKEDYRDIALSLGTDSVFHNKRQVLRQALRDEIHRHFSHVIGVDDFQGQLRDYAQRYVEELDKRPVIICEDVTTFSVLKEQLLDQIIQVESATYDIVLGYTTGFEQDDLQDALSNRGNEDALTYLQDRSEGYLSLTQDGVAYFLDNSLSVDLVHKYMDVIKRESGAEINESTESAFDGLYPFNRAFVQMAYDHLLEDGSPRRTPRVLLQKVVRRVLLSDDPPYEVVDKNPNVDNQVTPIDPGSYSNQMQKLATWYGYRDEVRDDSSEILIHRGVLEAFEFDTDGEGTVDYEGANYVAFHPNEAATRILGNADNSRPSIPASEESESEITKTPGTEKETKTEIDKKEKTKTKTKQGGEGEDTDRRENQINDFLEWVETGDSYPSSEVLRSGAESVLGMWHDPTKLGNTNSSRDPATAIYYTRGEKVPVSIEGPDERDGLSVMLPFGKEYMDLYFELLEVGMNEDGELPESATVEQLRSWATNSVVGFRQKMRKEIEDDKNGMLPPGLTIEHTILLGKLLLSNAEFGTTEFDREAIFDRQVPRDREYESPIREALSDESSLRSTLGGLKDRRRDIEGLVDGFFLLKKNLVDHDRLDPVRKDIASDPDKYLQLAQQIDTEKLDYPSAYNIGTSRSSNKKTSVVTFLNSISDYAIELSRLSDEDLESHFESALDPIQQWHDPSHRADEIESMLDTLIECLGMFGVTKLERWENVQQELHEKKSIDLTTFNESISSFVELEAESPLERVELLHEFQASKEDHITWEVYRTFDEIIEELSGLDVSESSDLRTQIQELNEVTEYESARSDVINAVNSY
;
A
#
# COMPACT_ATOMS: atom_id res chain seq x y z
N MET A 1 35.16 28.22 18.92
CA MET A 1 35.47 29.36 18.03
C MET A 1 34.24 30.24 18.03
N SER A 2 34.32 31.44 18.62
CA SER A 2 33.20 32.33 18.91
C SER A 2 33.66 33.74 18.62
N LEU A 3 33.58 34.17 17.35
CA LEU A 3 33.98 35.52 16.92
C LEU A 3 33.17 36.06 15.70
N LEU A 4 32.00 35.49 15.36
CA LEU A 4 30.97 36.21 14.58
C LEU A 4 29.95 36.93 15.47
N ALA A 5 30.14 36.89 16.80
CA ALA A 5 29.19 37.38 17.79
C ALA A 5 29.16 38.91 17.95
N ASP A 6 30.07 39.67 17.34
CA ASP A 6 29.99 41.13 17.28
C ASP A 6 29.68 41.58 15.85
N GLN A 7 28.41 41.98 15.67
CA GLN A 7 27.80 42.69 14.54
C GLN A 7 27.39 41.85 13.32
N ARG A 8 26.34 41.03 13.48
CA ARG A 8 25.36 40.95 12.38
C ARG A 8 24.81 42.37 12.17
N PRO A 9 24.93 42.96 10.96
CA PRO A 9 24.52 44.34 10.76
C PRO A 9 23.00 44.51 10.63
N TRP A 10 22.23 43.41 10.63
CA TRP A 10 20.76 43.38 10.56
C TRP A 10 20.11 42.92 11.87
N ASP A 11 18.84 43.27 12.05
CA ASP A 11 18.03 42.87 13.20
C ASP A 11 17.32 41.53 12.91
N ASP A 12 17.52 40.54 13.77
CA ASP A 12 16.92 39.20 13.67
C ASP A 12 15.37 39.27 13.66
N GLU A 13 14.76 40.24 14.34
CA GLU A 13 13.29 40.42 14.31
C GLU A 13 12.83 40.88 12.91
N VAL A 14 13.55 41.82 12.29
CA VAL A 14 13.26 42.31 10.94
C VAL A 14 13.41 41.20 9.90
N VAL A 15 14.46 40.38 10.01
CA VAL A 15 14.67 39.20 9.13
C VAL A 15 13.49 38.23 9.24
N ARG A 16 12.99 37.96 10.46
CA ARG A 16 11.84 37.07 10.69
C ARG A 16 10.52 37.65 10.19
N THR A 17 10.35 38.97 10.24
CA THR A 17 9.14 39.66 9.76
C THR A 17 9.02 39.67 8.23
N TYR A 18 10.13 39.85 7.50
CA TYR A 18 10.08 39.96 6.04
C TYR A 18 10.26 38.62 5.30
N LEU A 19 11.05 37.68 5.85
CA LEU A 19 11.25 36.33 5.31
C LEU A 19 10.31 35.33 5.99
N THR A 20 8.99 35.51 5.81
CA THR A 20 7.95 34.64 6.39
C THR A 20 7.56 33.49 5.46
N ALA A 21 6.97 32.45 6.07
CA ALA A 21 6.53 31.21 5.42
C ALA A 21 5.50 31.43 4.29
N THR A 22 4.63 32.43 4.47
CA THR A 22 3.46 32.67 3.63
C THR A 22 3.26 34.16 3.39
N ALA A 23 2.77 34.50 2.19
CA ALA A 23 2.35 35.87 1.86
C ALA A 23 1.23 36.38 2.78
N GLN A 24 0.44 35.44 3.34
CA GLN A 24 -0.72 35.64 4.21
C GLN A 24 -0.44 36.39 5.52
N GLN A 25 0.82 36.41 6.00
CA GLN A 25 1.20 37.12 7.25
C GLN A 25 1.41 38.63 7.04
N LYS A 26 1.32 39.11 5.79
CA LYS A 26 1.49 40.52 5.44
C LYS A 26 0.11 41.17 5.30
N ASP A 27 -0.59 41.37 6.41
CA ASP A 27 -1.93 42.00 6.42
C ASP A 27 -1.95 43.44 5.88
N ASP A 28 -0.78 44.08 5.79
CA ASP A 28 -0.60 45.43 5.24
C ASP A 28 -0.13 45.40 3.76
N PRO A 29 -0.91 45.98 2.83
CA PRO A 29 -0.56 46.04 1.41
C PRO A 29 0.82 46.66 1.14
N LYS A 30 1.23 47.69 1.89
CA LYS A 30 2.55 48.34 1.66
C LYS A 30 3.71 47.40 1.96
N THR A 31 3.56 46.59 3.00
CA THR A 31 4.54 45.57 3.38
C THR A 31 4.63 44.46 2.33
N PHE A 32 3.50 44.09 1.71
CA PHE A 32 3.44 43.17 0.58
C PHE A 32 4.21 43.71 -0.64
N TYR A 33 3.88 44.90 -1.14
CA TYR A 33 4.49 45.49 -2.35
C TYR A 33 6.00 45.77 -2.26
N ASN A 34 6.52 46.05 -1.05
CA ASN A 34 7.96 46.18 -0.85
C ASN A 34 8.75 44.91 -1.17
N THR A 35 8.08 43.75 -1.14
CA THR A 35 8.70 42.42 -1.32
C THR A 35 8.11 41.61 -2.48
N HIS A 36 7.02 42.07 -3.09
CA HIS A 36 6.39 41.42 -4.24
C HIS A 36 7.28 41.55 -5.48
N LEU A 37 7.51 40.45 -6.20
CA LEU A 37 8.15 40.48 -7.52
C LEU A 37 7.08 40.11 -8.54
N ASP A 38 7.00 40.85 -9.63
CA ASP A 38 5.95 40.66 -10.62
C ASP A 38 6.03 39.27 -11.28
N ILE A 39 4.92 38.54 -11.22
CA ILE A 39 4.81 37.19 -11.79
C ILE A 39 4.38 37.34 -13.26
N ASP A 40 5.34 37.72 -14.11
CA ASP A 40 5.08 38.08 -15.50
C ASP A 40 5.20 36.92 -16.50
N ARG A 41 5.55 35.72 -16.03
CA ARG A 41 5.62 34.50 -16.84
C ARG A 41 4.70 33.43 -16.26
N ILE A 42 3.41 33.54 -16.54
CA ILE A 42 2.40 32.54 -16.20
C ILE A 42 2.04 31.78 -17.48
N TYR A 43 2.24 30.46 -17.54
CA TYR A 43 1.90 29.69 -18.73
C TYR A 43 0.39 29.43 -18.80
N ALA A 44 -0.30 30.02 -19.78
CA ALA A 44 -1.71 29.79 -20.03
C ALA A 44 -1.87 28.63 -21.03
N LYS A 45 -2.25 27.44 -20.54
CA LYS A 45 -2.59 26.30 -21.41
C LYS A 45 -3.81 26.64 -22.27
N PHE A 46 -4.83 27.20 -21.62
CA PHE A 46 -5.92 27.90 -22.28
C PHE A 46 -6.45 28.98 -21.34
N LEU A 47 -6.76 30.12 -21.91
CA LEU A 47 -7.43 31.27 -21.33
C LEU A 47 -8.21 31.91 -22.48
N PRO A 48 -9.38 32.53 -22.29
CA PRO A 48 -10.25 32.89 -23.43
C PRO A 48 -9.57 33.76 -24.50
N ARG A 49 -8.61 34.63 -24.11
CA ARG A 49 -7.78 35.42 -25.04
C ARG A 49 -6.37 34.90 -25.32
N TYR A 50 -5.86 33.95 -24.54
CA TYR A 50 -4.46 33.50 -24.61
C TYR A 50 -4.37 31.97 -24.58
N GLN A 51 -3.65 31.37 -25.53
CA GLN A 51 -3.56 29.91 -25.64
C GLN A 51 -2.14 29.44 -25.92
N ASP A 52 -1.66 28.50 -25.10
CA ASP A 52 -0.29 27.95 -25.13
C ASP A 52 0.81 29.02 -25.14
N GLU A 53 0.61 30.09 -24.36
CA GLU A 53 1.53 31.22 -24.27
C GLU A 53 1.70 31.75 -22.84
N PHE A 54 2.75 32.56 -22.63
CA PHE A 54 3.02 33.19 -21.35
C PHE A 54 2.24 34.50 -21.22
N VAL A 55 1.52 34.65 -20.10
CA VAL A 55 0.78 35.85 -19.72
C VAL A 55 1.35 36.47 -18.44
N THR A 56 1.10 37.76 -18.24
CA THR A 56 1.45 38.48 -17.01
C THR A 56 0.33 38.39 -15.97
N GLN A 57 0.65 38.66 -14.70
CA GLN A 57 -0.34 38.76 -13.62
C GLN A 57 -1.46 39.78 -13.96
N GLU A 58 -1.12 40.90 -14.62
CA GLU A 58 -2.08 41.92 -15.07
C GLU A 58 -3.04 41.40 -16.16
N GLN A 59 -2.51 40.65 -17.13
CA GLN A 59 -3.32 40.06 -18.20
C GLN A 59 -4.31 39.01 -17.65
N PHE A 60 -3.93 38.28 -16.59
CA PHE A 60 -4.83 37.35 -15.90
C PHE A 60 -5.96 38.09 -15.15
N ARG A 61 -5.63 39.18 -14.42
CA ARG A 61 -6.62 40.03 -13.76
C ARG A 61 -7.62 40.60 -14.77
N ASP A 62 -7.14 41.13 -15.88
CA ASP A 62 -7.99 41.77 -16.89
C ASP A 62 -9.02 40.78 -17.49
N GLU A 63 -8.66 39.50 -17.62
CA GLU A 63 -9.56 38.45 -18.09
C GLU A 63 -10.66 38.08 -17.08
N LEU A 64 -10.34 38.14 -15.78
CA LEU A 64 -11.33 37.97 -14.70
C LEU A 64 -12.36 39.12 -14.73
N VAL A 65 -11.91 40.34 -15.03
CA VAL A 65 -12.76 41.55 -15.01
C VAL A 65 -13.57 41.75 -16.28
N ASP A 66 -13.15 41.20 -17.43
CA ASP A 66 -13.78 41.43 -18.75
C ASP A 66 -15.21 40.86 -18.93
N SER A 67 -15.75 40.12 -17.96
CA SER A 67 -17.08 39.51 -18.07
C SER A 67 -18.22 40.37 -17.52
N PRO A 68 -19.45 40.16 -18.02
CA PRO A 68 -20.63 40.77 -17.43
C PRO A 68 -20.95 40.16 -16.06
N ILE A 69 -21.64 40.94 -15.21
CA ILE A 69 -21.97 40.59 -13.82
C ILE A 69 -22.88 39.35 -13.76
N ASP A 70 -23.72 39.14 -14.77
CA ASP A 70 -24.74 38.09 -14.88
C ASP A 70 -24.32 36.85 -15.68
N ALA A 71 -23.05 36.73 -16.10
CA ALA A 71 -22.57 35.52 -16.77
C ALA A 71 -22.58 34.30 -15.83
N ASP A 72 -22.66 33.10 -16.42
CA ASP A 72 -22.59 31.82 -15.70
C ASP A 72 -21.26 31.65 -14.92
N ILE A 73 -21.17 30.61 -14.09
CA ILE A 73 -19.97 30.29 -13.31
C ILE A 73 -18.77 30.14 -14.24
N ARG A 74 -17.67 30.79 -13.89
CA ARG A 74 -16.37 30.62 -14.57
C ARG A 74 -15.32 30.16 -13.57
N THR A 75 -14.65 29.06 -13.90
CA THR A 75 -13.61 28.49 -13.04
C THR A 75 -12.25 28.63 -13.72
N PHE A 76 -11.30 29.25 -13.02
CA PHE A 76 -9.91 29.43 -13.42
C PHE A 76 -9.02 28.60 -12.50
N ILE A 77 -8.25 27.70 -13.07
CA ILE A 77 -7.34 26.82 -12.33
C ILE A 77 -5.93 27.40 -12.44
N VAL A 78 -5.29 27.64 -11.29
CA VAL A 78 -3.89 28.07 -11.19
C VAL A 78 -3.07 26.92 -10.61
N ARG A 79 -2.43 26.16 -11.50
CA ARG A 79 -1.55 25.05 -11.13
C ARG A 79 -0.15 25.55 -10.80
N GLY A 80 0.43 25.03 -9.72
CA GLY A 80 1.85 25.24 -9.42
C GLY A 80 2.28 24.42 -8.21
N GLU A 81 3.57 24.18 -8.06
CA GLU A 81 4.10 23.49 -6.88
C GLU A 81 4.04 24.34 -5.61
N THR A 82 4.28 23.70 -4.46
CA THR A 82 4.42 24.40 -3.19
C THR A 82 5.51 25.47 -3.30
N GLY A 83 5.18 26.71 -2.90
CA GLY A 83 6.16 27.80 -2.92
C GLY A 83 6.41 28.47 -4.28
N SER A 84 5.71 28.08 -5.34
CA SER A 84 5.86 28.64 -6.69
C SER A 84 5.34 30.07 -6.90
N GLY A 85 4.85 30.72 -5.84
CA GLY A 85 4.21 32.05 -5.93
C GLY A 85 2.68 32.03 -6.07
N LYS A 86 2.00 30.88 -6.01
CA LYS A 86 0.52 30.79 -6.05
C LYS A 86 -0.17 31.71 -5.04
N SER A 87 0.16 31.58 -3.75
CA SER A 87 -0.43 32.42 -2.70
C SER A 87 -0.07 33.90 -2.87
N GLN A 88 1.10 34.22 -3.45
CA GLN A 88 1.44 35.62 -3.77
C GLN A 88 0.56 36.15 -4.91
N LEU A 89 0.27 35.35 -5.93
CA LEU A 89 -0.65 35.71 -7.01
C LEU A 89 -2.09 35.87 -6.50
N CYS A 90 -2.58 34.95 -5.67
CA CYS A 90 -3.91 35.04 -5.06
C CYS A 90 -4.05 36.25 -4.13
N GLN A 91 -3.04 36.53 -3.30
CA GLN A 91 -3.02 37.70 -2.42
C GLN A 91 -2.91 39.02 -3.18
N TRP A 92 -2.11 39.05 -4.27
CA TRP A 92 -2.04 40.19 -5.18
C TRP A 92 -3.38 40.45 -5.85
N LEU A 93 -4.05 39.40 -6.34
CA LEU A 93 -5.36 39.49 -6.97
C LEU A 93 -6.44 40.02 -6.00
N ASP A 94 -6.43 39.58 -4.74
CA ASP A 94 -7.30 40.11 -3.68
C ASP A 94 -7.09 41.63 -3.50
N TYR A 95 -5.84 42.09 -3.37
CA TYR A 95 -5.54 43.52 -3.21
C TYR A 95 -5.88 44.37 -4.43
N GLU A 96 -5.63 43.84 -5.63
CA GLU A 96 -5.94 44.52 -6.89
C GLU A 96 -7.45 44.62 -7.12
N LEU A 97 -8.21 43.56 -6.87
CA LEU A 97 -9.67 43.58 -7.00
C LEU A 97 -10.32 44.47 -5.92
N ALA A 98 -9.77 44.48 -4.70
CA ALA A 98 -10.24 45.32 -3.60
C ALA A 98 -9.84 46.81 -3.71
N GLY A 99 -8.99 47.19 -4.68
CA GLY A 99 -8.49 48.56 -4.83
C GLY A 99 -7.52 49.00 -3.72
N LYS A 100 -6.84 48.04 -3.09
CA LYS A 100 -5.80 48.26 -2.06
C LYS A 100 -4.37 48.24 -2.64
N GLY A 101 -4.24 47.92 -3.93
CA GLY A 101 -2.98 47.84 -4.68
C GLY A 101 -2.62 49.10 -5.47
N GLU A 102 -1.99 48.91 -6.62
CA GLU A 102 -1.58 50.01 -7.51
C GLU A 102 -2.70 50.44 -8.47
N SER A 103 -3.73 49.60 -8.63
CA SER A 103 -4.96 49.84 -9.40
C SER A 103 -6.05 50.59 -8.61
N GLU A 104 -6.95 51.30 -9.31
CA GLU A 104 -8.17 51.91 -8.71
C GLU A 104 -9.22 50.88 -8.24
N GLY A 105 -8.96 49.57 -8.40
CA GLY A 105 -9.85 48.48 -8.03
C GLY A 105 -10.90 48.14 -9.10
N ALA A 106 -11.51 46.96 -8.99
CA ALA A 106 -12.63 46.56 -9.84
C ALA A 106 -13.96 46.89 -9.13
N PRO A 107 -14.67 47.99 -9.49
CA PRO A 107 -15.86 48.43 -8.75
C PRO A 107 -16.98 47.37 -8.76
N ASP A 108 -17.04 46.54 -9.80
CA ASP A 108 -18.09 45.56 -10.05
C ASP A 108 -17.73 44.14 -9.54
N ARG A 109 -16.65 44.00 -8.76
CA ARG A 109 -16.16 42.73 -8.19
C ARG A 109 -15.99 42.79 -6.67
N ILE A 110 -16.14 41.66 -6.00
CA ILE A 110 -15.81 41.47 -4.57
C ILE A 110 -14.91 40.24 -4.45
N PRO A 111 -13.64 40.38 -4.01
CA PRO A 111 -12.80 39.22 -3.71
C PRO A 111 -13.24 38.58 -2.39
N LEU A 112 -13.45 37.27 -2.41
CA LEU A 112 -13.74 36.39 -1.27
C LEU A 112 -12.56 35.42 -1.14
N HIS A 113 -11.57 35.80 -0.33
CA HIS A 113 -10.30 35.11 -0.26
C HIS A 113 -10.34 34.04 0.84
N ILE A 114 -10.32 32.76 0.44
CA ILE A 114 -10.23 31.60 1.32
C ILE A 114 -8.76 31.21 1.43
N LYS A 115 -8.17 31.48 2.60
CA LYS A 115 -6.76 31.20 2.89
C LYS A 115 -6.54 29.70 3.13
N ALA A 116 -5.33 29.22 2.86
CA ALA A 116 -4.97 27.80 3.04
C ALA A 116 -5.16 27.26 4.48
N ASN A 117 -5.22 28.13 5.50
CA ASN A 117 -5.45 27.77 6.91
C ASN A 117 -6.92 27.94 7.36
N GLN A 118 -7.84 28.22 6.45
CA GLN A 118 -9.26 28.46 6.70
C GLN A 118 -10.13 27.48 5.90
N THR A 119 -9.85 26.19 6.06
CA THR A 119 -10.37 25.13 5.18
C THR A 119 -11.55 24.36 5.75
N ASN A 120 -11.95 24.64 6.99
CA ASN A 120 -13.19 24.11 7.54
C ASN A 120 -14.41 24.71 6.81
N ILE A 121 -15.43 23.88 6.58
CA ILE A 121 -16.68 24.28 5.91
C ILE A 121 -17.32 25.50 6.60
N GLU A 122 -17.20 25.58 7.93
CA GLU A 122 -17.63 26.73 8.73
C GLU A 122 -16.94 28.04 8.31
N HIS A 123 -15.62 28.02 8.12
CA HIS A 123 -14.85 29.20 7.71
C HIS A 123 -15.17 29.64 6.28
N ILE A 124 -15.41 28.68 5.39
CA ILE A 124 -15.83 28.96 4.01
C ILE A 124 -17.18 29.68 4.03
N ILE A 125 -18.16 29.12 4.73
CA ILE A 125 -19.52 29.69 4.80
C ILE A 125 -19.48 31.05 5.49
N SER A 126 -18.72 31.21 6.58
CA SER A 126 -18.57 32.53 7.23
C SER A 126 -17.95 33.58 6.31
N THR A 127 -16.94 33.20 5.51
CA THR A 127 -16.28 34.11 4.56
C THR A 127 -17.22 34.53 3.43
N LEU A 128 -18.11 33.63 3.01
CA LEU A 128 -19.14 33.91 2.01
C LEU A 128 -20.31 34.75 2.58
N ALA A 129 -20.62 34.60 3.87
CA ALA A 129 -21.72 35.27 4.55
C ALA A 129 -21.36 36.66 5.12
N GLU A 130 -20.09 36.90 5.49
CA GLU A 130 -19.63 38.14 6.13
C GLU A 130 -19.95 39.41 5.30
N PRO A 131 -19.70 39.46 3.97
CA PRO A 131 -20.05 40.64 3.17
C PRO A 131 -21.57 40.85 3.01
N LEU A 132 -22.38 39.81 3.24
CA LEU A 132 -23.84 39.85 3.21
C LEU A 132 -24.44 40.16 4.60
N GLY A 133 -23.63 40.16 5.67
CA GLY A 133 -24.05 40.45 7.04
C GLY A 133 -24.86 39.32 7.70
N GLU A 134 -24.65 38.07 7.30
CA GLU A 134 -25.32 36.90 7.87
C GLU A 134 -24.44 36.08 8.84
N ASP A 135 -25.10 35.38 9.77
CA ASP A 135 -24.47 34.45 10.72
C ASP A 135 -25.01 33.03 10.43
N PRO A 136 -24.17 32.10 9.92
CA PRO A 136 -24.63 30.78 9.49
C PRO A 136 -24.92 29.83 10.67
N GLU A 137 -26.05 29.11 10.65
CA GLU A 137 -26.39 28.07 11.64
C GLU A 137 -25.71 26.72 11.32
N ILE A 138 -24.46 26.51 11.73
CA ILE A 138 -23.73 25.23 11.58
C ILE A 138 -23.46 24.60 12.96
N ARG A 139 -23.65 23.28 13.11
CA ARG A 139 -23.36 22.57 14.37
C ARG A 139 -21.90 22.12 14.41
N GLN A 140 -21.20 22.48 15.48
CA GLN A 140 -19.80 22.10 15.68
C GLN A 140 -19.67 20.59 15.98
N VAL A 141 -18.83 19.89 15.22
CA VAL A 141 -18.60 18.44 15.38
C VAL A 141 -17.96 18.10 16.75
N THR A 142 -17.19 19.04 17.30
CA THR A 142 -16.56 18.97 18.62
C THR A 142 -17.55 19.07 19.78
N GLU A 143 -18.76 19.60 19.55
CA GLU A 143 -19.80 19.76 20.59
C GLU A 143 -20.82 18.59 20.60
N LEU A 144 -20.70 17.64 19.69
CA LEU A 144 -21.58 16.49 19.58
C LEU A 144 -21.20 15.38 20.58
N ASP A 145 -22.21 14.66 21.08
CA ASP A 145 -22.01 13.49 21.97
C ASP A 145 -21.78 12.24 21.12
N ALA A 146 -20.57 11.67 21.19
CA ALA A 146 -20.14 10.55 20.35
C ALA A 146 -21.06 9.32 20.45
N GLU A 147 -21.57 8.98 21.63
CA GLU A 147 -22.50 7.86 21.82
C GLU A 147 -23.84 8.14 21.13
N LYS A 148 -24.35 9.39 21.25
CA LYS A 148 -25.61 9.77 20.59
C LYS A 148 -25.48 9.84 19.07
N VAL A 149 -24.32 10.23 18.56
CA VAL A 149 -24.05 10.25 17.12
C VAL A 149 -23.93 8.82 16.57
N ALA A 150 -23.21 7.93 17.27
CA ALA A 150 -23.12 6.52 16.90
C ALA A 150 -24.50 5.84 16.90
N ASP A 151 -25.31 6.05 17.93
CA ASP A 151 -26.69 5.55 18.01
C ASP A 151 -27.56 6.10 16.87
N ALA A 152 -27.42 7.39 16.53
CA ALA A 152 -28.14 7.99 15.39
C ALA A 152 -27.73 7.36 14.05
N ILE A 153 -26.43 7.13 13.83
CA ILE A 153 -25.91 6.46 12.62
C ILE A 153 -26.44 5.03 12.53
N VAL A 154 -26.33 4.25 13.61
CA VAL A 154 -26.81 2.86 13.64
C VAL A 154 -28.31 2.78 13.38
N ARG A 155 -29.12 3.64 14.00
CA ARG A 155 -30.56 3.69 13.75
C ARG A 155 -30.91 4.07 12.32
N ASN A 156 -30.17 5.01 11.72
CA ASN A 156 -30.36 5.40 10.33
C ASN A 156 -29.90 4.31 9.36
N LEU A 157 -28.86 3.56 9.70
CA LEU A 157 -28.37 2.40 8.94
C LEU A 157 -29.41 1.26 8.95
N VAL A 158 -30.04 0.98 10.09
CA VAL A 158 -31.15 0.01 10.19
C VAL A 158 -32.36 0.46 9.39
N ALA A 159 -32.71 1.74 9.48
CA ALA A 159 -33.88 2.29 8.80
C ALA A 159 -33.69 2.40 7.28
N ASN A 160 -32.48 2.68 6.83
CA ASN A 160 -32.11 2.83 5.44
C ASN A 160 -30.66 2.41 5.21
N PRO A 161 -30.42 1.11 4.95
CA PRO A 161 -29.08 0.56 4.77
C PRO A 161 -28.45 0.84 3.40
N GLY A 162 -29.20 1.45 2.48
CA GLY A 162 -28.77 1.61 1.08
C GLY A 162 -28.85 0.30 0.27
N GLN A 163 -28.81 0.43 -1.06
CA GLN A 163 -29.05 -0.69 -1.98
C GLN A 163 -27.98 -1.80 -1.91
N LYS A 164 -26.74 -1.47 -1.53
CA LYS A 164 -25.62 -2.43 -1.48
C LYS A 164 -25.56 -3.25 -0.19
N LEU A 165 -26.16 -2.76 0.90
CA LEU A 165 -26.22 -3.46 2.19
C LEU A 165 -27.61 -4.03 2.50
N ALA A 166 -28.60 -3.85 1.61
CA ALA A 166 -29.96 -4.36 1.79
C ALA A 166 -30.03 -5.89 1.95
N ASP A 167 -29.08 -6.62 1.37
CA ASP A 167 -28.96 -8.08 1.48
C ASP A 167 -28.04 -8.53 2.64
N ALA A 168 -27.38 -7.58 3.32
CA ALA A 168 -26.56 -7.88 4.49
C ALA A 168 -27.48 -7.97 5.73
N ASN A 169 -27.30 -8.99 6.56
CA ASN A 169 -28.05 -9.12 7.81
C ASN A 169 -27.51 -8.12 8.84
N ILE A 170 -27.97 -6.87 8.75
CA ILE A 170 -27.46 -5.73 9.53
C ILE A 170 -27.72 -5.89 11.02
N ASP A 171 -28.84 -6.53 11.39
CA ASP A 171 -29.15 -6.85 12.78
C ASP A 171 -28.06 -7.75 13.39
N ARG A 172 -27.53 -8.69 12.59
CA ARG A 172 -26.43 -9.56 12.99
C ARG A 172 -25.11 -8.80 13.17
N ILE A 173 -24.83 -7.82 12.32
CA ILE A 173 -23.63 -6.95 12.45
C ILE A 173 -23.71 -6.12 13.73
N ILE A 174 -24.88 -5.56 14.03
CA ILE A 174 -25.07 -4.70 15.20
C ILE A 174 -24.97 -5.52 16.49
N GLN A 175 -25.58 -6.70 16.54
CA GLN A 175 -25.66 -7.51 17.76
C GLN A 175 -24.43 -8.41 17.97
N GLU A 176 -23.98 -9.15 16.95
CA GLU A 176 -22.84 -10.07 17.04
C GLU A 176 -21.50 -9.38 16.74
N GLY A 177 -21.51 -8.24 16.03
CA GLY A 177 -20.31 -7.46 15.68
C GLY A 177 -20.07 -6.20 16.52
N ASN A 178 -20.96 -5.83 17.46
CA ASN A 178 -20.79 -4.71 18.39
C ASN A 178 -20.48 -3.33 17.74
N LEU A 179 -21.06 -3.08 16.56
CA LEU A 179 -20.79 -1.89 15.73
C LEU A 179 -21.02 -0.54 16.44
N GLU A 180 -22.02 -0.46 17.33
CA GLU A 180 -22.38 0.77 18.05
C GLU A 180 -21.26 1.25 18.98
N SER A 181 -20.67 0.32 19.75
CA SER A 181 -19.57 0.62 20.66
C SER A 181 -18.29 1.01 19.92
N MET A 182 -18.05 0.39 18.76
CA MET A 182 -16.87 0.67 17.92
C MET A 182 -16.96 2.08 17.32
N LEU A 183 -18.12 2.44 16.74
CA LEU A 183 -18.34 3.78 16.18
C LEU A 183 -18.23 4.88 17.23
N ALA A 184 -18.75 4.66 18.44
CA ALA A 184 -18.64 5.63 19.53
C ALA A 184 -17.18 5.90 19.91
N SER A 185 -16.35 4.86 19.98
CA SER A 185 -14.91 4.99 20.25
C SER A 185 -14.19 5.77 19.15
N ASN A 186 -14.46 5.45 17.88
CA ASN A 186 -13.79 6.06 16.73
C ASN A 186 -14.16 7.54 16.55
N ILE A 187 -15.44 7.91 16.81
CA ILE A 187 -15.87 9.32 16.80
C ILE A 187 -15.19 10.11 17.94
N GLN A 188 -15.01 9.50 19.10
CA GLN A 188 -14.35 10.14 20.23
C GLN A 188 -12.86 10.37 19.97
N GLU A 189 -12.20 9.42 19.31
CA GLU A 189 -10.80 9.57 18.86
C GLU A 189 -10.67 10.73 17.86
N TYR A 190 -11.58 10.83 16.89
CA TYR A 190 -11.65 11.96 15.95
C TYR A 190 -11.86 13.31 16.66
N GLN A 191 -12.79 13.37 17.61
CA GLN A 191 -13.03 14.60 18.39
C GLN A 191 -11.80 15.02 19.19
N ASN A 192 -11.05 14.07 19.75
CA ASN A 192 -9.82 14.35 20.48
C ASN A 192 -8.71 14.89 19.55
N GLY A 193 -8.58 14.33 18.33
CA GLY A 193 -7.61 14.79 17.33
C GLY A 193 -7.81 16.25 16.90
N LEU A 194 -9.07 16.70 16.78
CA LEU A 194 -9.40 18.10 16.46
C LEU A 194 -8.93 19.12 17.52
N TYR A 195 -8.70 18.69 18.77
CA TYR A 195 -8.21 19.58 19.83
C TYR A 195 -6.69 19.75 19.84
N GLU A 196 -5.94 18.86 19.18
CA GLU A 196 -4.48 18.82 19.28
C GLU A 196 -3.75 19.63 18.19
N GLY A 197 -4.45 20.11 17.16
CA GLY A 197 -3.93 21.07 16.18
C GLY A 197 -2.90 20.51 15.19
N ASP A 198 -2.66 19.20 15.20
CA ASP A 198 -1.94 18.47 14.16
C ASP A 198 -2.94 17.93 13.13
N GLU A 199 -3.30 18.76 12.16
CA GLU A 199 -4.25 18.42 11.08
C GLU A 199 -3.63 17.53 9.98
N THR A 200 -2.35 17.14 10.09
CA THR A 200 -1.61 16.46 9.02
C THR A 200 -1.58 14.93 9.11
N ASP A 201 -1.92 14.33 10.26
CA ASP A 201 -1.72 12.88 10.51
C ASP A 201 -3.02 12.08 10.78
N PHE A 202 -4.20 12.66 10.60
CA PHE A 202 -5.46 12.04 11.03
C PHE A 202 -6.33 11.55 9.86
N ASP A 203 -6.46 10.23 9.71
CA ASP A 203 -7.37 9.59 8.75
C ASP A 203 -8.82 9.64 9.28
N PRO A 204 -9.77 10.31 8.60
CA PRO A 204 -11.16 10.47 9.06
C PRO A 204 -12.02 9.18 8.98
N ASN A 205 -11.42 8.01 8.77
CA ASN A 205 -12.13 6.73 8.67
C ASN A 205 -12.78 6.29 10.00
N LEU A 206 -14.09 6.47 10.12
CA LEU A 206 -14.90 6.03 11.28
C LEU A 206 -14.94 4.50 11.52
N ILE A 207 -14.45 3.66 10.59
CA ILE A 207 -14.28 2.21 10.76
C ILE A 207 -12.94 1.78 10.16
N SER A 208 -12.09 1.16 10.98
CA SER A 208 -10.76 0.70 10.59
C SER A 208 -10.76 -0.68 9.88
N LYS A 209 -9.58 -1.14 9.46
CA LYS A 209 -9.37 -2.51 8.93
C LYS A 209 -9.57 -3.58 10.01
N GLU A 210 -9.05 -3.33 11.20
CA GLU A 210 -9.09 -4.24 12.34
C GLU A 210 -10.52 -4.41 12.85
N ASP A 211 -11.28 -3.30 12.87
CA ASP A 211 -12.69 -3.31 13.27
C ASP A 211 -13.54 -4.25 12.39
N TYR A 212 -13.26 -4.29 11.09
CA TYR A 212 -13.96 -5.17 10.16
C TYR A 212 -13.62 -6.66 10.37
N ARG A 213 -12.40 -6.98 10.81
CA ARG A 213 -11.94 -8.35 11.07
C ARG A 213 -12.65 -8.96 12.28
N ASP A 214 -12.76 -8.20 13.35
CA ASP A 214 -13.42 -8.67 14.58
C ASP A 214 -14.89 -8.98 14.33
N ILE A 215 -15.54 -8.17 13.49
CA ILE A 215 -16.90 -8.42 13.00
C ILE A 215 -16.96 -9.68 12.12
N ALA A 216 -15.97 -9.94 11.27
CA ALA A 216 -15.97 -11.11 10.40
C ALA A 216 -15.74 -12.43 11.16
N LEU A 217 -14.87 -12.44 12.17
CA LEU A 217 -14.59 -13.60 13.01
C LEU A 217 -15.79 -14.01 13.87
N SER A 218 -16.54 -13.04 14.39
CA SER A 218 -17.74 -13.35 15.18
C SER A 218 -18.88 -13.94 14.35
N LEU A 219 -18.96 -13.59 13.06
CA LEU A 219 -20.05 -13.99 12.16
C LEU A 219 -19.85 -15.35 11.45
N GLY A 220 -18.60 -15.85 11.32
CA GLY A 220 -18.25 -17.12 10.66
C GLY A 220 -18.19 -17.07 9.12
N THR A 221 -17.81 -18.19 8.48
CA THR A 221 -17.54 -18.29 7.02
C THR A 221 -18.81 -18.21 6.15
N ASP A 222 -19.96 -18.55 6.71
CA ASP A 222 -21.27 -18.49 6.03
C ASP A 222 -21.85 -17.08 5.90
N SER A 223 -21.20 -16.08 6.51
CA SER A 223 -21.66 -14.69 6.43
C SER A 223 -21.35 -14.07 5.07
N VAL A 224 -22.26 -13.22 4.55
CA VAL A 224 -22.05 -12.46 3.29
C VAL A 224 -20.77 -11.61 3.35
N PHE A 225 -20.33 -11.27 4.57
CA PHE A 225 -19.07 -10.61 4.89
C PHE A 225 -17.86 -11.39 4.38
N HIS A 226 -17.86 -12.73 4.44
CA HIS A 226 -16.73 -13.53 3.98
C HIS A 226 -16.59 -13.61 2.45
N ASN A 227 -17.72 -13.58 1.72
CA ASN A 227 -17.74 -13.74 0.26
C ASN A 227 -17.58 -12.42 -0.53
N LYS A 228 -17.85 -11.26 0.09
CA LYS A 228 -17.74 -9.93 -0.53
C LYS A 228 -17.04 -8.90 0.38
N ARG A 229 -15.97 -9.32 1.06
CA ARG A 229 -15.23 -8.52 2.08
C ARG A 229 -14.97 -7.06 1.65
N GLN A 230 -14.41 -6.83 0.47
CA GLN A 230 -14.06 -5.47 0.01
C GLN A 230 -15.27 -4.59 -0.33
N VAL A 231 -16.26 -5.12 -1.07
CA VAL A 231 -17.42 -4.34 -1.54
C VAL A 231 -18.35 -3.98 -0.38
N LEU A 232 -18.54 -4.90 0.57
CA LEU A 232 -19.38 -4.66 1.73
C LEU A 232 -18.72 -3.77 2.77
N ARG A 233 -17.38 -3.85 2.92
CA ARG A 233 -16.64 -2.90 3.74
C ARG A 233 -16.77 -1.47 3.22
N GLN A 234 -16.57 -1.28 1.92
CA GLN A 234 -16.72 0.04 1.30
C GLN A 234 -18.16 0.55 1.41
N ALA A 235 -19.15 -0.31 1.14
CA ALA A 235 -20.55 0.06 1.27
C ALA A 235 -20.94 0.43 2.71
N LEU A 236 -20.43 -0.31 3.71
CA LEU A 236 -20.64 0.01 5.13
C LEU A 236 -20.01 1.36 5.49
N ARG A 237 -18.78 1.60 5.02
CA ARG A 237 -18.08 2.89 5.21
C ARG A 237 -18.86 4.06 4.62
N ASP A 238 -19.21 3.99 3.34
CA ASP A 238 -19.85 5.08 2.60
C ASP A 238 -21.21 5.45 3.23
N GLU A 239 -21.96 4.43 3.67
CA GLU A 239 -23.27 4.63 4.28
C GLU A 239 -23.18 5.26 5.67
N ILE A 240 -22.17 4.87 6.45
CA ILE A 240 -21.87 5.49 7.75
C ILE A 240 -21.49 6.96 7.59
N HIS A 241 -20.67 7.29 6.57
CA HIS A 241 -20.30 8.67 6.27
C HIS A 241 -21.49 9.52 5.83
N ARG A 242 -22.38 8.97 4.99
CA ARG A 242 -23.61 9.63 4.56
C ARG A 242 -24.50 10.02 5.74
N HIS A 243 -24.70 9.09 6.68
CA HIS A 243 -25.51 9.34 7.86
C HIS A 243 -24.85 10.32 8.84
N PHE A 244 -23.51 10.35 8.90
CA PHE A 244 -22.77 11.32 9.69
C PHE A 244 -22.93 12.76 9.16
N SER A 245 -22.85 12.99 7.85
CA SER A 245 -23.07 14.32 7.24
C SER A 245 -24.47 14.89 7.53
N HIS A 246 -25.48 14.02 7.54
CA HIS A 246 -26.86 14.39 7.89
C HIS A 246 -26.97 14.86 9.35
N VAL A 247 -26.23 14.24 10.27
CA VAL A 247 -26.23 14.59 11.70
C VAL A 247 -25.60 15.97 11.95
N ILE A 248 -24.62 16.38 11.11
CA ILE A 248 -23.90 17.65 11.20
C ILE A 248 -24.69 18.82 10.57
N GLY A 249 -25.63 18.54 9.65
CA GLY A 249 -26.53 19.55 9.07
C GLY A 249 -26.01 20.22 7.80
N VAL A 250 -25.16 19.53 7.03
CA VAL A 250 -24.54 20.03 5.78
C VAL A 250 -25.40 19.72 4.53
N ASP A 251 -26.67 19.33 4.70
CA ASP A 251 -27.50 18.77 3.61
C ASP A 251 -27.86 19.75 2.46
N ASP A 252 -27.70 21.07 2.60
CA ASP A 252 -28.07 22.06 1.57
C ASP A 252 -27.02 23.15 1.30
N PHE A 253 -25.74 22.76 1.23
CA PHE A 253 -24.64 23.68 0.87
C PHE A 253 -24.83 24.32 -0.52
N GLN A 254 -25.37 23.60 -1.50
CA GLN A 254 -25.66 24.12 -2.84
C GLN A 254 -26.77 25.19 -2.84
N GLY A 255 -27.83 25.00 -2.06
CA GLY A 255 -28.89 25.97 -1.92
C GLY A 255 -28.38 27.29 -1.34
N GLN A 256 -27.52 27.21 -0.32
CA GLN A 256 -26.89 28.37 0.32
C GLN A 256 -25.98 29.14 -0.64
N LEU A 257 -25.09 28.45 -1.38
CA LEU A 257 -24.23 29.09 -2.38
C LEU A 257 -25.04 29.81 -3.46
N ARG A 258 -26.15 29.21 -3.91
CA ARG A 258 -27.00 29.83 -4.93
C ARG A 258 -27.72 31.07 -4.40
N ASP A 259 -28.22 31.02 -3.16
CA ASP A 259 -28.87 32.16 -2.51
C ASP A 259 -27.90 33.32 -2.32
N TYR A 260 -26.69 33.04 -1.83
CA TYR A 260 -25.63 34.03 -1.70
C TYR A 260 -25.27 34.67 -3.04
N ALA A 261 -25.11 33.88 -4.11
CA ALA A 261 -24.78 34.39 -5.45
C ALA A 261 -25.82 35.41 -5.92
N GLN A 262 -27.10 35.05 -5.77
CA GLN A 262 -28.21 35.88 -6.19
C GLN A 262 -28.25 37.19 -5.40
N ARG A 263 -27.99 37.13 -4.09
CA ARG A 263 -27.96 38.32 -3.23
C ARG A 263 -26.78 39.24 -3.52
N TYR A 264 -25.61 38.71 -3.84
CA TYR A 264 -24.48 39.55 -4.28
C TYR A 264 -24.83 40.39 -5.52
N VAL A 265 -25.54 39.80 -6.48
CA VAL A 265 -25.99 40.51 -7.70
C VAL A 265 -27.15 41.45 -7.41
N GLU A 266 -28.15 41.04 -6.63
CA GLU A 266 -29.37 41.83 -6.38
C GLU A 266 -29.19 42.96 -5.34
N GLU A 267 -28.41 42.74 -4.28
CA GLU A 267 -28.26 43.68 -3.17
C GLU A 267 -27.03 44.59 -3.33
N LEU A 268 -25.94 44.08 -3.90
CA LEU A 268 -24.66 44.79 -3.97
C LEU A 268 -24.26 45.23 -5.39
N ASP A 269 -24.97 44.78 -6.44
CA ASP A 269 -24.65 45.02 -7.86
C ASP A 269 -23.20 44.63 -8.21
N LYS A 270 -22.71 43.55 -7.58
CA LYS A 270 -21.32 43.09 -7.73
C LYS A 270 -21.26 41.59 -7.93
N ARG A 271 -20.26 41.15 -8.70
CA ARG A 271 -19.97 39.73 -8.91
C ARG A 271 -18.92 39.26 -7.89
N PRO A 272 -19.22 38.24 -7.08
CA PRO A 272 -18.27 37.64 -6.14
C PRO A 272 -17.20 36.83 -6.87
N VAL A 273 -15.94 37.00 -6.45
CA VAL A 273 -14.77 36.26 -6.94
C VAL A 273 -14.22 35.43 -5.78
N ILE A 274 -14.46 34.12 -5.80
CA ILE A 274 -13.94 33.19 -4.80
C ILE A 274 -12.50 32.86 -5.16
N ILE A 275 -11.56 33.23 -4.29
CA ILE A 275 -10.13 32.94 -4.45
C ILE A 275 -9.78 31.87 -3.42
N CYS A 276 -9.61 30.63 -3.87
CA CYS A 276 -9.11 29.53 -3.04
C CYS A 276 -7.61 29.37 -3.33
N GLU A 277 -6.76 29.61 -2.31
CA GLU A 277 -5.30 29.50 -2.50
C GLU A 277 -4.83 28.07 -2.75
N ASP A 278 -5.47 27.10 -2.09
CA ASP A 278 -5.19 25.69 -2.28
C ASP A 278 -6.45 24.85 -2.04
N VAL A 279 -6.72 23.92 -2.96
CA VAL A 279 -7.86 23.00 -2.89
C VAL A 279 -7.52 21.72 -2.13
N THR A 280 -6.24 21.40 -1.99
CA THR A 280 -5.82 20.15 -1.37
C THR A 280 -5.95 20.16 0.16
N THR A 281 -5.96 21.35 0.77
CA THR A 281 -5.99 21.57 2.23
C THR A 281 -7.38 21.45 2.90
N PHE A 282 -8.44 21.11 2.16
CA PHE A 282 -9.79 20.90 2.72
C PHE A 282 -9.87 19.67 3.65
N SER A 283 -10.28 19.77 4.90
CA SER A 283 -10.22 18.62 5.84
C SER A 283 -11.39 17.62 5.72
N VAL A 284 -12.58 18.08 5.31
CA VAL A 284 -13.84 17.30 5.32
C VAL A 284 -14.65 17.56 4.05
N LEU A 285 -15.28 16.50 3.49
CA LEU A 285 -16.18 16.56 2.32
C LEU A 285 -15.55 17.14 1.04
N LYS A 286 -14.22 17.03 0.85
CA LYS A 286 -13.46 17.45 -0.35
C LYS A 286 -14.20 17.11 -1.65
N GLU A 287 -14.62 15.85 -1.77
CA GLU A 287 -15.35 15.31 -2.92
C GLU A 287 -16.65 16.04 -3.19
N GLN A 288 -17.49 16.16 -2.17
CA GLN A 288 -18.80 16.77 -2.30
C GLN A 288 -18.69 18.28 -2.51
N LEU A 289 -17.77 18.98 -1.85
CA LEU A 289 -17.61 20.42 -2.00
C LEU A 289 -17.12 20.81 -3.40
N LEU A 290 -16.14 20.09 -3.96
CA LEU A 290 -15.67 20.33 -5.33
C LEU A 290 -16.73 19.98 -6.37
N ASP A 291 -17.39 18.82 -6.23
CA ASP A 291 -18.49 18.46 -7.13
C ASP A 291 -19.65 19.46 -7.01
N GLN A 292 -19.96 19.91 -5.80
CA GLN A 292 -21.04 20.85 -5.56
C GLN A 292 -20.73 22.22 -6.13
N ILE A 293 -19.51 22.75 -5.98
CA ILE A 293 -19.08 24.04 -6.53
C ILE A 293 -19.05 24.02 -8.07
N ILE A 294 -18.60 22.92 -8.67
CA ILE A 294 -18.44 22.81 -10.13
C ILE A 294 -19.77 22.48 -10.83
N GLN A 295 -20.71 21.79 -10.18
CA GLN A 295 -22.00 21.39 -10.75
C GLN A 295 -23.12 22.43 -10.61
N VAL A 296 -22.92 23.56 -9.93
CA VAL A 296 -23.99 24.59 -9.84
C VAL A 296 -24.12 25.30 -11.19
N GLU A 297 -24.86 24.72 -12.14
CA GLU A 297 -25.17 25.30 -13.46
C GLU A 297 -26.02 26.60 -13.40
N SER A 298 -26.09 27.30 -12.26
CA SER A 298 -27.00 28.44 -12.05
C SER A 298 -26.56 29.51 -11.06
N ALA A 299 -25.29 29.58 -10.67
CA ALA A 299 -24.78 30.66 -9.80
C ALA A 299 -23.87 31.63 -10.58
N THR A 300 -23.73 32.86 -10.09
CA THR A 300 -22.94 33.94 -10.71
C THR A 300 -21.66 34.19 -9.92
N TYR A 301 -20.68 33.28 -10.04
CA TYR A 301 -19.37 33.37 -9.39
C TYR A 301 -18.23 33.31 -10.41
N ASP A 302 -17.14 34.03 -10.13
CA ASP A 302 -15.83 33.67 -10.66
C ASP A 302 -15.06 32.91 -9.58
N ILE A 303 -14.44 31.79 -9.95
CA ILE A 303 -13.72 30.93 -9.01
C ILE A 303 -12.29 30.80 -9.48
N VAL A 304 -11.34 31.23 -8.66
CA VAL A 304 -9.91 31.01 -8.87
C VAL A 304 -9.47 29.92 -7.90
N LEU A 305 -9.12 28.76 -8.44
CA LEU A 305 -8.68 27.59 -7.68
C LEU A 305 -7.18 27.40 -7.84
N GLY A 306 -6.44 27.62 -6.76
CA GLY A 306 -5.06 27.19 -6.65
C GLY A 306 -4.98 25.66 -6.52
N TYR A 307 -4.12 25.05 -7.32
CA TYR A 307 -3.90 23.61 -7.31
C TYR A 307 -2.42 23.32 -7.10
N THR A 308 -2.08 22.76 -5.93
CA THR A 308 -0.72 22.30 -5.61
C THR A 308 -0.43 20.94 -6.22
N THR A 309 0.74 20.81 -6.85
CA THR A 309 1.24 19.55 -7.42
C THR A 309 2.29 18.92 -6.51
N GLY A 310 2.12 17.63 -6.20
CA GLY A 310 3.03 16.84 -5.37
C GLY A 310 2.47 16.57 -3.97
N PHE A 311 2.74 15.37 -3.44
CA PHE A 311 2.26 14.78 -2.18
C PHE A 311 0.74 14.54 -2.01
N GLU A 312 -0.15 15.27 -2.72
CA GLU A 312 -1.61 15.15 -2.56
C GLU A 312 -2.34 14.62 -3.80
N GLN A 313 -1.61 14.01 -4.75
CA GLN A 313 -2.24 13.28 -5.86
C GLN A 313 -2.98 12.05 -5.35
N ASP A 314 -2.43 11.32 -4.40
CA ASP A 314 -3.04 10.10 -3.86
C ASP A 314 -4.35 10.42 -3.11
N ASP A 315 -4.38 11.49 -2.30
CA ASP A 315 -5.57 11.90 -1.54
C ASP A 315 -6.75 12.35 -2.43
N LEU A 316 -6.47 13.06 -3.54
CA LEU A 316 -7.51 13.51 -4.47
C LEU A 316 -7.89 12.42 -5.49
N GLN A 317 -6.96 11.54 -5.84
CA GLN A 317 -7.22 10.43 -6.75
C GLN A 317 -8.06 9.35 -6.06
N ASP A 318 -7.83 9.08 -4.78
CA ASP A 318 -8.73 8.26 -3.96
C ASP A 318 -10.11 8.92 -3.82
N ALA A 319 -10.15 10.24 -3.60
CA ALA A 319 -11.39 10.99 -3.45
C ALA A 319 -12.27 11.03 -4.73
N LEU A 320 -11.67 11.18 -5.91
CA LEU A 320 -12.41 11.34 -7.18
C LEU A 320 -12.45 10.07 -8.06
N SER A 321 -11.87 8.96 -7.60
CA SER A 321 -11.79 7.65 -8.30
C SER A 321 -13.13 7.02 -8.68
N ASN A 322 -14.25 7.48 -8.10
CA ASN A 322 -15.57 6.87 -8.30
C ASN A 322 -16.23 7.14 -9.67
N ARG A 323 -15.57 7.81 -10.63
CA ARG A 323 -16.16 8.07 -11.96
C ARG A 323 -15.22 7.77 -13.14
N GLY A 324 -14.79 6.50 -13.23
CA GLY A 324 -14.16 5.95 -14.44
C GLY A 324 -12.67 6.31 -14.58
N ASN A 325 -12.01 5.69 -15.56
CA ASN A 325 -10.56 5.73 -15.81
C ASN A 325 -9.98 7.13 -16.17
N GLU A 326 -10.64 8.24 -15.85
CA GLU A 326 -10.16 9.59 -16.18
C GLU A 326 -9.63 10.28 -14.92
N ASP A 327 -8.38 10.75 -14.97
CA ASP A 327 -7.73 11.47 -13.88
C ASP A 327 -8.60 12.66 -13.42
N ALA A 328 -8.75 12.85 -12.11
CA ALA A 328 -9.46 13.98 -11.48
C ALA A 328 -9.10 15.36 -12.08
N LEU A 329 -7.83 15.51 -12.46
CA LEU A 329 -7.28 16.68 -13.16
C LEU A 329 -7.90 16.91 -14.55
N THR A 330 -8.27 15.85 -15.26
CA THR A 330 -8.94 15.90 -16.56
C THR A 330 -10.38 16.39 -16.40
N TYR A 331 -11.09 15.88 -15.39
CA TYR A 331 -12.44 16.34 -15.06
C TYR A 331 -12.51 17.84 -14.73
N LEU A 332 -11.52 18.35 -13.98
CA LEU A 332 -11.40 19.78 -13.67
C LEU A 332 -11.00 20.61 -14.90
N GLN A 333 -10.09 20.10 -15.73
CA GLN A 333 -9.67 20.77 -16.97
C GLN A 333 -10.84 20.96 -17.94
N ASP A 334 -11.64 19.92 -18.17
CA ASP A 334 -12.74 19.94 -19.13
C ASP A 334 -13.89 20.90 -18.76
N ARG A 335 -13.95 21.32 -17.49
CA ARG A 335 -14.99 22.19 -16.95
C ARG A 335 -14.47 23.57 -16.51
N SER A 336 -13.20 23.87 -16.77
CA SER A 336 -12.61 25.17 -16.47
C SER A 336 -12.62 26.10 -17.68
N GLU A 337 -12.72 27.40 -17.44
CA GLU A 337 -12.65 28.47 -18.44
C GLU A 337 -11.20 28.91 -18.70
N GLY A 338 -10.32 28.72 -17.71
CA GLY A 338 -8.90 28.96 -17.84
C GLY A 338 -8.06 27.99 -17.03
N TYR A 339 -6.95 27.56 -17.62
CA TYR A 339 -5.96 26.70 -16.98
C TYR A 339 -4.57 27.33 -17.12
N LEU A 340 -4.06 27.81 -16.00
CA LEU A 340 -2.77 28.47 -15.87
C LEU A 340 -1.80 27.59 -15.09
N SER A 341 -0.51 27.71 -15.41
CA SER A 341 0.56 26.97 -14.78
C SER A 341 1.71 27.92 -14.42
N LEU A 342 2.16 27.87 -13.16
CA LEU A 342 3.27 28.66 -12.62
C LEU A 342 4.60 27.89 -12.62
N THR A 343 4.56 26.57 -12.78
CA THR A 343 5.75 25.71 -12.72
C THR A 343 5.80 24.69 -13.84
N GLN A 344 7.02 24.29 -14.19
CA GLN A 344 7.31 23.11 -14.99
C GLN A 344 8.41 22.31 -14.29
N ASP A 345 8.19 21.01 -14.06
CA ASP A 345 9.21 20.08 -13.58
C ASP A 345 10.03 20.63 -12.37
N GLY A 346 9.38 21.15 -11.33
CA GLY A 346 10.10 21.73 -10.19
C GLY A 346 10.45 23.22 -10.27
N VAL A 347 10.35 23.83 -11.45
CA VAL A 347 10.91 25.18 -11.72
C VAL A 347 9.79 26.20 -11.92
N ALA A 348 9.85 27.32 -11.18
CA ALA A 348 8.93 28.43 -11.39
C ALA A 348 9.25 29.19 -12.68
N TYR A 349 8.29 29.32 -13.60
CA TYR A 349 8.51 29.91 -14.93
C TYR A 349 9.04 31.36 -14.90
N PHE A 350 8.67 32.12 -13.86
CA PHE A 350 9.03 33.52 -13.73
C PHE A 350 10.41 33.73 -13.09
N LEU A 351 11.02 32.70 -12.52
CA LEU A 351 12.29 32.81 -11.80
C LEU A 351 13.42 32.22 -12.67
N ASP A 352 14.41 33.04 -13.00
CA ASP A 352 15.64 32.64 -13.69
C ASP A 352 16.89 33.02 -12.87
N ASN A 353 18.10 32.67 -13.34
CA ASN A 353 19.35 32.92 -12.61
C ASN A 353 19.67 34.41 -12.39
N SER A 354 19.04 35.32 -13.14
CA SER A 354 19.15 36.77 -12.93
C SER A 354 18.09 37.26 -11.93
N LEU A 355 16.83 36.87 -12.12
CA LEU A 355 15.71 37.26 -11.29
C LEU A 355 15.78 36.64 -9.89
N SER A 356 16.46 35.50 -9.71
CA SER A 356 16.76 34.93 -8.40
C SER A 356 17.72 35.82 -7.60
N VAL A 357 18.73 36.40 -8.26
CA VAL A 357 19.64 37.38 -7.66
C VAL A 357 18.88 38.67 -7.34
N ASP A 358 18.05 39.16 -8.25
CA ASP A 358 17.23 40.37 -8.03
C ASP A 358 16.23 40.20 -6.87
N LEU A 359 15.62 39.01 -6.75
CA LEU A 359 14.72 38.67 -5.65
C LEU A 359 15.46 38.74 -4.30
N VAL A 360 16.63 38.10 -4.20
CA VAL A 360 17.45 38.14 -2.97
C VAL A 360 17.91 39.57 -2.69
N HIS A 361 18.31 40.32 -3.72
CA HIS A 361 18.71 41.72 -3.59
C HIS A 361 17.57 42.58 -3.03
N LYS A 362 16.36 42.46 -3.57
CA LYS A 362 15.18 43.23 -3.12
C LYS A 362 14.84 42.95 -1.66
N TYR A 363 14.93 41.70 -1.22
CA TYR A 363 14.72 41.34 0.18
C TYR A 363 15.86 41.84 1.08
N MET A 364 17.11 41.75 0.64
CA MET A 364 18.27 42.26 1.37
C MET A 364 18.24 43.78 1.54
N ASP A 365 17.81 44.53 0.52
CA ASP A 365 17.64 45.98 0.59
C ASP A 365 16.61 46.40 1.65
N VAL A 366 15.47 45.71 1.69
CA VAL A 366 14.44 45.94 2.71
C VAL A 366 14.98 45.62 4.09
N ILE A 367 15.63 44.46 4.26
CA ILE A 367 16.21 44.05 5.56
C ILE A 367 17.28 45.05 6.02
N LYS A 368 18.22 45.45 5.16
CA LYS A 368 19.27 46.42 5.49
C LYS A 368 18.67 47.79 5.86
N ARG A 369 17.69 48.28 5.10
CA ARG A 369 17.04 49.58 5.31
C ARG A 369 16.25 49.62 6.62
N GLU A 370 15.43 48.61 6.88
CA GLU A 370 14.60 48.55 8.09
C GLU A 370 15.42 48.21 9.36
N SER A 371 16.55 47.50 9.21
CA SER A 371 17.48 47.19 10.32
C SER A 371 18.49 48.31 10.62
N GLY A 372 18.68 49.27 9.71
CA GLY A 372 19.72 50.32 9.86
C GLY A 372 21.16 49.79 9.75
N ALA A 373 21.38 48.78 8.90
CA ALA A 373 22.67 48.11 8.73
C ALA A 373 23.76 49.03 8.14
N GLU A 374 24.92 49.15 8.81
CA GLU A 374 26.12 49.82 8.27
C GLU A 374 27.17 48.77 7.90
N ILE A 375 27.43 48.58 6.60
CA ILE A 375 28.42 47.62 6.05
C ILE A 375 29.53 48.41 5.36
N ASN A 376 30.79 47.96 5.51
CA ASN A 376 31.92 48.59 4.83
C ASN A 376 31.83 48.43 3.31
N GLU A 377 32.02 49.52 2.56
CA GLU A 377 31.93 49.56 1.08
C GLU A 377 32.87 48.55 0.39
N SER A 378 34.07 48.30 0.95
CA SER A 378 35.02 47.30 0.44
C SER A 378 34.53 45.86 0.61
N THR A 379 33.80 45.58 1.69
CA THR A 379 33.23 44.25 1.98
C THR A 379 31.96 44.06 1.16
N GLU A 380 31.12 45.09 1.05
CA GLU A 380 29.93 45.06 0.22
C GLU A 380 30.27 44.83 -1.27
N SER A 381 31.34 45.47 -1.77
CA SER A 381 31.84 45.24 -3.14
C SER A 381 32.46 43.86 -3.35
N ALA A 382 33.07 43.24 -2.34
CA ALA A 382 33.63 41.88 -2.46
C ALA A 382 32.55 40.79 -2.54
N PHE A 383 31.31 41.14 -2.17
CA PHE A 383 30.13 40.29 -2.10
C PHE A 383 29.02 40.79 -3.06
N ASP A 384 29.35 41.55 -4.10
CA ASP A 384 28.41 42.03 -5.13
C ASP A 384 27.18 42.81 -4.59
N GLY A 385 27.30 43.49 -3.45
CA GLY A 385 26.18 44.18 -2.79
C GLY A 385 25.27 43.26 -1.95
N LEU A 386 25.51 41.95 -1.97
CA LEU A 386 24.64 40.93 -1.39
C LEU A 386 25.15 40.37 -0.05
N TYR A 387 26.11 41.04 0.59
CA TYR A 387 26.74 40.57 1.84
C TYR A 387 25.70 40.01 2.84
N PRO A 388 25.85 38.74 3.29
CA PRO A 388 27.06 37.90 3.25
C PRO A 388 27.16 36.93 2.03
N PHE A 389 26.32 37.12 1.01
CA PHE A 389 26.29 36.33 -0.23
C PHE A 389 27.00 37.06 -1.38
N ASN A 390 27.42 36.35 -2.42
CA ASN A 390 27.82 36.94 -3.71
C ASN A 390 26.94 36.36 -4.84
N ARG A 391 27.05 36.87 -6.08
CA ARG A 391 26.22 36.40 -7.21
C ARG A 391 26.40 34.91 -7.47
N ALA A 392 27.65 34.43 -7.44
CA ALA A 392 27.96 33.00 -7.59
C ALA A 392 27.23 32.15 -6.55
N PHE A 393 27.24 32.57 -5.28
CA PHE A 393 26.58 31.85 -4.20
C PHE A 393 25.06 31.74 -4.41
N VAL A 394 24.39 32.82 -4.80
CA VAL A 394 22.93 32.81 -5.00
C VAL A 394 22.55 31.97 -6.21
N GLN A 395 23.32 32.04 -7.30
CA GLN A 395 23.07 31.24 -8.52
C GLN A 395 23.35 29.76 -8.27
N MET A 396 24.48 29.43 -7.64
CA MET A 396 24.81 28.05 -7.28
C MET A 396 23.78 27.47 -6.32
N ALA A 397 23.36 28.23 -5.30
CA ALA A 397 22.30 27.80 -4.39
C ALA A 397 20.96 27.61 -5.12
N TYR A 398 20.62 28.51 -6.05
CA TYR A 398 19.38 28.43 -6.83
C TYR A 398 19.36 27.24 -7.80
N ASP A 399 20.47 26.98 -8.49
CA ASP A 399 20.58 25.88 -9.45
C ASP A 399 20.50 24.50 -8.76
N HIS A 400 20.80 24.45 -7.47
CA HIS A 400 20.85 23.24 -6.66
C HIS A 400 19.75 23.21 -5.60
N LEU A 401 18.65 23.97 -5.73
CA LEU A 401 17.58 23.92 -4.73
C LEU A 401 16.85 22.58 -4.77
N LEU A 402 16.70 21.98 -3.58
CA LEU A 402 15.91 20.79 -3.34
C LEU A 402 14.77 21.06 -2.36
N GLU A 403 13.64 20.41 -2.59
CA GLU A 403 12.56 20.28 -1.62
C GLU A 403 12.03 18.85 -1.70
N ASP A 404 12.03 18.14 -0.58
CA ASP A 404 11.59 16.74 -0.46
C ASP A 404 12.30 15.79 -1.46
N GLY A 405 13.59 16.01 -1.71
CA GLY A 405 14.44 15.17 -2.58
C GLY A 405 14.28 15.40 -4.08
N SER A 406 13.45 16.37 -4.51
CA SER A 406 13.30 16.76 -5.91
C SER A 406 13.88 18.16 -6.17
N PRO A 407 14.45 18.42 -7.36
CA PRO A 407 14.89 19.76 -7.74
C PRO A 407 13.69 20.70 -7.76
N ARG A 408 13.65 21.64 -6.80
CA ARG A 408 12.56 22.61 -6.63
C ARG A 408 13.11 24.02 -6.59
N ARG A 409 13.11 24.64 -7.77
CA ARG A 409 13.64 26.00 -7.98
C ARG A 409 12.54 27.04 -7.78
N THR A 410 12.03 27.12 -6.55
CA THR A 410 10.95 28.05 -6.19
C THR A 410 11.46 29.21 -5.32
N PRO A 411 10.84 30.40 -5.42
CA PRO A 411 11.18 31.56 -4.58
C PRO A 411 11.14 31.26 -3.08
N ARG A 412 10.18 30.42 -2.65
CA ARG A 412 10.00 30.05 -1.24
C ARG A 412 11.20 29.30 -0.70
N VAL A 413 11.68 28.29 -1.43
CA VAL A 413 12.80 27.45 -1.01
C VAL A 413 14.06 28.31 -0.92
N LEU A 414 14.34 29.14 -1.93
CA LEU A 414 15.47 30.07 -1.92
C LEU A 414 15.43 31.03 -0.72
N LEU A 415 14.31 31.72 -0.51
CA LEU A 415 14.23 32.76 0.52
C LEU A 415 14.14 32.21 1.95
N GLN A 416 13.35 31.16 2.18
CA GLN A 416 13.11 30.65 3.53
C GLN A 416 14.11 29.58 3.95
N LYS A 417 14.46 28.68 3.04
CA LYS A 417 15.32 27.54 3.36
C LYS A 417 16.79 27.91 3.24
N VAL A 418 17.16 28.80 2.31
CA VAL A 418 18.55 29.25 2.14
C VAL A 418 18.79 30.61 2.79
N VAL A 419 18.22 31.70 2.26
CA VAL A 419 18.56 33.08 2.68
C VAL A 419 18.25 33.33 4.16
N ARG A 420 17.03 33.04 4.61
CA ARG A 420 16.62 33.23 6.01
C ARG A 420 17.48 32.41 6.97
N ARG A 421 17.79 31.16 6.62
CA ARG A 421 18.56 30.25 7.46
C ARG A 421 19.99 30.77 7.66
N VAL A 422 20.60 31.27 6.59
CA VAL A 422 21.93 31.90 6.65
C VAL A 422 21.91 33.18 7.47
N LEU A 423 20.94 34.08 7.25
CA LEU A 423 20.88 35.37 7.97
C LEU A 423 20.62 35.23 9.48
N LEU A 424 19.95 34.15 9.91
CA LEU A 424 19.65 33.88 11.32
C LEU A 424 20.67 32.97 12.02
N SER A 425 21.61 32.36 11.29
CA SER A 425 22.60 31.42 11.83
C SER A 425 23.83 32.12 12.39
N ASP A 426 24.39 31.56 13.46
CA ASP A 426 25.68 31.98 14.05
C ASP A 426 26.88 31.38 13.30
N ASP A 427 26.65 30.35 12.49
CA ASP A 427 27.65 29.68 11.65
C ASP A 427 27.85 30.43 10.32
N PRO A 428 29.03 30.32 9.67
CA PRO A 428 29.30 31.00 8.41
C PRO A 428 28.42 30.49 7.25
N PRO A 429 28.04 31.33 6.27
CA PRO A 429 27.08 31.00 5.21
C PRO A 429 27.36 29.71 4.44
N TYR A 430 28.62 29.42 4.09
CA TYR A 430 28.99 28.20 3.35
C TYR A 430 28.79 26.93 4.19
N GLU A 431 28.98 26.96 5.51
CA GLU A 431 28.69 25.82 6.38
C GLU A 431 27.18 25.63 6.61
N VAL A 432 26.42 26.72 6.59
CA VAL A 432 24.97 26.67 6.78
C VAL A 432 24.27 26.10 5.56
N VAL A 433 24.73 26.47 4.35
CA VAL A 433 24.17 25.96 3.08
C VAL A 433 24.58 24.53 2.80
N ASP A 434 25.82 24.16 3.12
CA ASP A 434 26.30 22.78 2.98
C ASP A 434 25.61 21.80 3.95
N LYS A 435 25.22 22.26 5.14
CA LYS A 435 24.38 21.48 6.07
C LYS A 435 22.87 21.60 5.76
N ASN A 436 22.50 22.24 4.66
CA ASN A 436 21.10 22.53 4.35
C ASN A 436 20.50 21.40 3.49
N PRO A 437 19.51 20.64 4.01
CA PRO A 437 18.86 19.58 3.23
C PRO A 437 18.06 20.10 2.03
N ASN A 438 17.92 21.43 1.89
CA ASN A 438 17.20 22.08 0.80
C ASN A 438 18.11 22.56 -0.33
N VAL A 439 19.38 22.17 -0.32
CA VAL A 439 20.33 22.44 -1.40
C VAL A 439 21.07 21.13 -1.68
N ASP A 440 21.09 20.72 -2.95
CA ASP A 440 21.75 19.52 -3.47
C ASP A 440 23.24 19.57 -3.16
N ASN A 441 23.81 18.45 -2.70
CA ASN A 441 25.23 18.45 -2.37
C ASN A 441 26.03 18.47 -3.66
N GLN A 442 26.81 19.52 -3.83
CA GLN A 442 27.76 19.54 -4.91
C GLN A 442 28.95 18.64 -4.60
N VAL A 443 29.32 17.80 -5.56
CA VAL A 443 30.64 17.17 -5.55
C VAL A 443 31.65 18.29 -5.56
N THR A 444 32.40 18.37 -4.45
CA THR A 444 33.46 19.35 -4.34
C THR A 444 34.43 19.04 -5.48
N PRO A 445 34.55 19.92 -6.49
CA PRO A 445 35.38 19.62 -7.64
C PRO A 445 36.86 19.57 -7.24
N ILE A 446 37.19 20.02 -6.02
CA ILE A 446 38.54 20.23 -5.49
C ILE A 446 39.08 18.96 -4.82
N ASP A 447 40.38 18.71 -5.01
CA ASP A 447 41.07 17.54 -4.49
C ASP A 447 40.96 17.43 -2.94
N PRO A 448 40.29 16.37 -2.41
CA PRO A 448 40.14 16.18 -0.98
C PRO A 448 41.46 15.83 -0.26
N GLY A 449 42.51 15.47 -1.01
CA GLY A 449 43.84 15.19 -0.48
C GLY A 449 44.71 16.43 -0.24
N SER A 450 44.44 17.54 -0.94
CA SER A 450 45.33 18.72 -0.99
C SER A 450 44.82 19.92 -0.17
N TYR A 451 43.51 20.03 0.04
CA TYR A 451 42.89 21.19 0.69
C TYR A 451 42.11 20.81 1.94
N SER A 452 41.95 21.72 2.89
CA SER A 452 41.09 21.50 4.05
C SER A 452 39.60 21.46 3.64
N ASN A 453 38.78 20.74 4.40
CA ASN A 453 37.33 20.62 4.14
C ASN A 453 36.62 22.00 4.11
N GLN A 454 37.08 22.97 4.91
CA GLN A 454 36.50 24.32 4.93
C GLN A 454 36.84 25.13 3.67
N MET A 455 38.07 25.01 3.16
CA MET A 455 38.49 25.69 1.91
C MET A 455 37.81 25.08 0.69
N GLN A 456 37.66 23.75 0.67
CA GLN A 456 36.89 23.03 -0.34
C GLN A 456 35.46 23.57 -0.45
N LYS A 457 34.76 23.69 0.68
CA LYS A 457 33.37 24.20 0.72
C LYS A 457 33.25 25.66 0.32
N LEU A 458 34.17 26.52 0.79
CA LEU A 458 34.17 27.93 0.43
C LEU A 458 34.35 28.13 -1.08
N ALA A 459 35.26 27.38 -1.69
CA ALA A 459 35.50 27.38 -3.12
C ALA A 459 34.34 26.80 -3.93
N THR A 460 33.64 25.80 -3.39
CA THR A 460 32.43 25.25 -4.02
C THR A 460 31.37 26.33 -4.19
N TRP A 461 31.09 27.11 -3.14
CA TRP A 461 29.96 28.06 -3.13
C TRP A 461 30.29 29.48 -3.62
N TYR A 462 31.49 29.99 -3.37
CA TYR A 462 31.87 31.37 -3.70
C TYR A 462 32.76 31.49 -4.95
N GLY A 463 33.13 30.36 -5.57
CA GLY A 463 34.11 30.30 -6.66
C GLY A 463 33.54 30.58 -8.05
N TYR A 464 34.27 31.38 -8.83
CA TYR A 464 34.05 31.64 -10.25
C TYR A 464 34.93 30.74 -11.13
N ARG A 465 34.51 30.49 -12.37
CA ARG A 465 35.30 29.78 -13.37
C ARG A 465 36.38 30.68 -13.99
N ASP A 466 37.60 30.17 -14.20
CA ASP A 466 38.65 30.87 -14.96
C ASP A 466 38.41 30.74 -16.48
N GLU A 467 37.89 31.80 -17.12
CA GLU A 467 37.75 31.86 -18.58
C GLU A 467 39.02 32.36 -19.29
N VAL A 468 40.05 32.81 -18.56
CA VAL A 468 41.23 33.45 -19.15
C VAL A 468 42.24 32.41 -19.66
N ARG A 469 42.15 31.17 -19.18
CA ARG A 469 43.06 30.06 -19.50
C ARG A 469 42.27 28.84 -19.96
N ASP A 470 42.08 28.70 -21.28
CA ASP A 470 41.30 27.64 -21.96
C ASP A 470 41.64 26.17 -21.54
N ASP A 471 42.78 25.92 -20.88
CA ASP A 471 43.26 24.58 -20.47
C ASP A 471 43.27 24.35 -18.93
N SER A 472 42.86 25.31 -18.10
CA SER A 472 42.87 25.16 -16.64
C SER A 472 41.47 24.94 -16.05
N SER A 473 41.28 23.79 -15.41
CA SER A 473 40.12 23.46 -14.58
C SER A 473 40.24 24.05 -13.15
N GLU A 474 40.80 25.26 -13.04
CA GLU A 474 41.04 25.95 -11.76
C GLU A 474 39.83 26.81 -11.37
N ILE A 475 39.53 26.86 -10.06
CA ILE A 475 38.41 27.65 -9.50
C ILE A 475 38.96 28.90 -8.80
N LEU A 476 38.36 30.07 -9.07
CA LEU A 476 38.82 31.38 -8.61
C LEU A 476 37.92 31.98 -7.51
N ILE A 477 38.50 32.42 -6.39
CA ILE A 477 37.75 33.07 -5.29
C ILE A 477 38.28 34.47 -5.05
N HIS A 478 37.39 35.45 -4.89
CA HIS A 478 37.77 36.84 -4.60
C HIS A 478 38.45 36.94 -3.22
N ARG A 479 39.62 37.57 -3.16
CA ARG A 479 40.44 37.67 -1.94
C ARG A 479 39.72 38.32 -0.76
N GLY A 480 38.85 39.29 -1.02
CA GLY A 480 38.03 39.92 0.03
C GLY A 480 37.04 38.96 0.71
N VAL A 481 36.63 37.87 0.05
CA VAL A 481 35.79 36.82 0.65
C VAL A 481 36.62 35.94 1.59
N LEU A 482 37.85 35.57 1.18
CA LEU A 482 38.78 34.78 2.02
C LEU A 482 39.23 35.56 3.26
N GLU A 483 39.50 36.86 3.10
CA GLU A 483 39.86 37.75 4.21
C GLU A 483 38.69 37.99 5.17
N ALA A 484 37.44 38.05 4.68
CA ALA A 484 36.25 38.17 5.52
C ALA A 484 35.98 36.93 6.39
N PHE A 485 36.44 35.75 5.96
CA PHE A 485 36.32 34.49 6.71
C PHE A 485 37.62 34.04 7.43
N GLU A 486 38.62 34.92 7.51
CA GLU A 486 39.90 34.70 8.21
C GLU A 486 40.74 33.49 7.74
N PHE A 487 40.71 33.15 6.44
CA PHE A 487 41.56 32.08 5.89
C PHE A 487 42.95 32.56 5.48
N ASP A 488 43.99 31.85 5.93
CA ASP A 488 45.39 32.08 5.52
C ASP A 488 45.60 31.69 4.05
N THR A 489 46.06 32.63 3.23
CA THR A 489 46.29 32.47 1.77
C THR A 489 47.76 32.17 1.43
N ASP A 490 48.58 31.85 2.44
CA ASP A 490 50.02 31.69 2.30
C ASP A 490 50.38 30.38 1.56
N GLY A 491 50.57 30.48 0.24
CA GLY A 491 51.09 29.39 -0.60
C GLY A 491 50.26 29.06 -1.84
N GLU A 492 49.08 29.67 -2.01
CA GLU A 492 48.19 29.47 -3.14
C GLU A 492 48.47 30.45 -4.30
N GLY A 493 48.18 30.05 -5.54
CA GLY A 493 48.41 30.89 -6.72
C GLY A 493 47.41 32.06 -6.78
N THR A 494 47.91 33.30 -6.88
CA THR A 494 47.07 34.50 -7.03
C THR A 494 46.92 34.91 -8.50
N VAL A 495 45.70 35.26 -8.90
CA VAL A 495 45.35 35.76 -10.24
C VAL A 495 44.72 37.15 -10.10
N ASP A 496 45.26 38.15 -10.78
CA ASP A 496 44.68 39.50 -10.81
C ASP A 496 43.72 39.63 -12.01
N TYR A 497 42.48 40.03 -11.76
CA TYR A 497 41.45 40.27 -12.78
C TYR A 497 40.82 41.66 -12.56
N GLU A 498 40.92 42.55 -13.56
CA GLU A 498 40.36 43.92 -13.54
C GLU A 498 40.64 44.76 -12.26
N GLY A 499 41.78 44.53 -11.59
CA GLY A 499 42.16 45.27 -10.38
C GLY A 499 41.67 44.64 -9.06
N ALA A 500 40.96 43.52 -9.13
CA ALA A 500 40.62 42.65 -8.00
C ALA A 500 41.52 41.40 -7.99
N ASN A 501 41.87 40.92 -6.79
CA ASN A 501 42.77 39.78 -6.62
C ASN A 501 41.96 38.50 -6.32
N TYR A 502 42.22 37.43 -7.04
CA TYR A 502 41.60 36.11 -6.88
C TYR A 502 42.64 35.03 -6.51
N VAL A 503 42.20 33.95 -5.87
CA VAL A 503 43.02 32.79 -5.48
C VAL A 503 42.53 31.52 -6.18
N ALA A 504 43.45 30.65 -6.66
CA ALA A 504 43.14 29.49 -7.51
C ALA A 504 43.26 28.11 -6.80
N PHE A 505 42.30 27.20 -7.06
CA PHE A 505 42.19 25.84 -6.47
C PHE A 505 42.19 24.70 -7.53
N HIS A 506 42.72 23.50 -7.21
CA HIS A 506 42.88 22.34 -8.13
C HIS A 506 41.83 21.20 -7.95
N PRO A 507 41.43 20.46 -9.02
CA PRO A 507 40.34 19.47 -8.96
C PRO A 507 40.69 17.97 -8.70
N ASN A 508 39.68 17.12 -8.42
CA ASN A 508 39.78 15.68 -8.08
C ASN A 508 39.91 14.72 -9.31
N GLU A 509 41.01 13.94 -9.38
CA GLU A 509 41.34 13.04 -10.52
C GLU A 509 40.49 11.74 -10.65
N ALA A 510 39.92 11.22 -9.56
CA ALA A 510 39.17 9.95 -9.58
C ALA A 510 37.72 10.15 -10.03
N ALA A 511 37.09 11.25 -9.59
CA ALA A 511 35.81 11.70 -10.11
C ALA A 511 35.97 12.00 -11.62
N THR A 512 36.93 12.85 -12.01
CA THR A 512 37.17 13.21 -13.41
C THR A 512 37.45 12.04 -14.36
N ARG A 513 37.91 10.87 -13.88
CA ARG A 513 38.09 9.65 -14.71
C ARG A 513 36.76 9.03 -15.15
N ILE A 514 35.75 9.09 -14.31
CA ILE A 514 34.43 8.51 -14.59
C ILE A 514 33.52 9.57 -15.20
N LEU A 515 33.75 10.82 -14.83
CA LEU A 515 32.99 11.97 -15.25
C LEU A 515 33.32 12.43 -16.69
N GLY A 516 34.60 12.71 -16.99
CA GLY A 516 35.04 13.19 -18.29
C GLY A 516 34.92 14.72 -18.47
N ASN A 517 35.88 15.48 -17.92
CA ASN A 517 36.20 16.89 -18.22
C ASN A 517 35.05 17.84 -18.71
N ALA A 518 34.06 18.22 -17.89
CA ALA A 518 33.28 19.48 -18.10
C ALA A 518 32.41 19.98 -16.91
N ASP A 519 32.97 20.66 -15.89
CA ASP A 519 32.16 21.45 -14.93
C ASP A 519 31.71 22.78 -15.59
N ASN A 520 30.52 22.81 -16.22
CA ASN A 520 29.97 23.95 -16.96
C ASN A 520 28.95 24.80 -16.17
N SER A 521 28.64 24.43 -14.92
CA SER A 521 27.54 25.01 -14.13
C SER A 521 27.91 26.31 -13.41
N ARG A 522 29.22 26.56 -13.21
CA ARG A 522 29.72 27.72 -12.46
C ARG A 522 29.67 29.01 -13.28
N PRO A 523 29.21 30.14 -12.70
CA PRO A 523 29.22 31.41 -13.40
C PRO A 523 30.63 31.96 -13.61
N SER A 524 30.80 32.70 -14.70
CA SER A 524 32.02 33.44 -15.03
C SER A 524 32.05 34.78 -14.29
N ILE A 525 33.25 35.35 -14.13
CA ILE A 525 33.41 36.66 -13.48
C ILE A 525 32.65 37.72 -14.31
N PRO A 526 31.72 38.49 -13.73
CA PRO A 526 30.98 39.51 -14.47
C PRO A 526 31.91 40.60 -15.00
N ALA A 527 31.67 41.06 -16.24
CA ALA A 527 32.37 42.22 -16.79
C ALA A 527 31.96 43.49 -16.02
N SER A 528 32.92 44.34 -15.66
CA SER A 528 32.64 45.59 -14.96
C SER A 528 31.72 46.52 -15.76
N GLU A 529 30.77 47.17 -15.07
CA GLU A 529 29.75 48.08 -15.64
C GLU A 529 30.32 49.31 -16.38
N GLU A 530 31.64 49.52 -16.38
CA GLU A 530 32.28 50.54 -17.23
C GLU A 530 32.37 50.13 -18.72
N SER A 531 32.01 48.90 -19.07
CA SER A 531 32.04 48.37 -20.44
C SER A 531 30.74 48.52 -21.23
N GLU A 532 29.60 48.82 -20.60
CA GLU A 532 28.29 48.92 -21.28
C GLU A 532 27.92 50.35 -21.71
N SER A 533 28.91 51.22 -21.93
CA SER A 533 28.66 52.58 -22.43
C SER A 533 29.15 52.83 -23.86
N GLU A 534 29.07 51.85 -24.77
CA GLU A 534 29.18 52.17 -26.20
C GLU A 534 28.52 51.17 -27.18
N ILE A 535 27.24 50.83 -27.00
CA ILE A 535 26.41 50.38 -28.15
C ILE A 535 25.07 51.12 -28.14
N THR A 536 25.11 52.41 -28.51
CA THR A 536 23.91 53.09 -28.99
C THR A 536 23.60 52.65 -30.43
N LYS A 537 22.38 52.12 -30.58
CA LYS A 537 21.65 51.77 -31.80
C LYS A 537 21.98 52.62 -33.04
N THR A 538 22.18 51.98 -34.20
CA THR A 538 21.37 52.09 -35.46
C THR A 538 22.15 51.60 -36.71
N PRO A 539 21.51 51.48 -37.89
CA PRO A 539 20.84 50.30 -38.45
C PRO A 539 21.66 49.67 -39.61
N GLY A 540 21.16 48.57 -40.18
CA GLY A 540 21.96 47.62 -40.95
C GLY A 540 22.65 48.10 -42.23
N THR A 541 23.57 47.27 -42.71
CA THR A 541 23.75 47.01 -44.14
C THR A 541 24.38 45.63 -44.32
N GLU A 542 23.58 44.67 -44.77
CA GLU A 542 24.07 43.43 -45.36
C GLU A 542 24.97 43.77 -46.54
N LYS A 543 26.20 43.23 -46.55
CA LYS A 543 26.99 43.07 -47.75
C LYS A 543 27.41 41.61 -47.87
N GLU A 544 26.74 40.93 -48.80
CA GLU A 544 27.21 39.70 -49.42
C GLU A 544 28.64 39.86 -49.94
N THR A 545 29.53 38.90 -49.67
CA THR A 545 30.42 38.36 -50.71
C THR A 545 30.90 36.92 -50.41
N LYS A 546 30.24 35.98 -51.09
CA LYS A 546 30.68 34.70 -51.69
C LYS A 546 32.16 34.28 -51.51
N THR A 547 32.41 33.13 -50.88
CA THR A 547 32.62 31.76 -51.44
C THR A 547 34.08 31.43 -51.80
N GLU A 548 34.66 30.39 -51.18
CA GLU A 548 35.31 29.34 -51.95
C GLU A 548 35.34 28.00 -51.20
N ILE A 549 34.92 26.98 -51.94
CA ILE A 549 34.71 25.59 -51.55
C ILE A 549 35.98 24.84 -51.95
N ASP A 550 36.55 24.03 -51.05
CA ASP A 550 37.46 22.96 -51.46
C ASP A 550 36.87 21.59 -51.10
N LYS A 551 36.33 20.93 -52.14
CA LYS A 551 35.84 19.54 -52.10
C LYS A 551 37.01 18.60 -52.36
N LYS A 552 37.25 17.66 -51.44
CA LYS A 552 37.74 16.32 -51.79
C LYS A 552 36.85 15.26 -51.16
N GLU A 553 36.15 14.53 -52.03
CA GLU A 553 35.32 13.37 -51.74
C GLU A 553 36.13 12.22 -51.11
N LYS A 554 35.60 11.58 -50.07
CA LYS A 554 35.69 10.13 -49.84
C LYS A 554 34.47 9.63 -49.06
N THR A 555 33.58 8.97 -49.80
CA THR A 555 32.68 7.86 -49.41
C THR A 555 31.84 7.96 -48.13
N LYS A 556 30.52 8.07 -48.33
CA LYS A 556 29.47 7.88 -47.33
C LYS A 556 29.57 6.50 -46.66
N THR A 557 29.80 6.51 -45.35
CA THR A 557 29.26 5.51 -44.42
C THR A 557 28.41 6.31 -43.43
N LYS A 558 27.14 5.90 -43.23
CA LYS A 558 26.25 6.52 -42.24
C LYS A 558 26.80 6.21 -40.84
N THR A 559 27.24 7.23 -40.12
CA THR A 559 27.42 7.17 -38.66
C THR A 559 26.46 8.19 -38.07
N LYS A 560 25.60 7.73 -37.16
CA LYS A 560 24.78 8.59 -36.30
C LYS A 560 25.75 9.47 -35.48
N GLN A 561 25.58 10.79 -35.52
CA GLN A 561 26.11 11.71 -34.53
C GLN A 561 24.99 12.01 -33.54
N GLY A 562 25.28 11.86 -32.26
CA GLY A 562 24.37 11.90 -31.11
C GLY A 562 24.63 10.68 -30.24
N GLY A 563 25.48 10.81 -29.22
CA GLY A 563 25.76 9.69 -28.31
C GLY A 563 26.98 9.80 -27.39
N GLU A 564 27.89 10.78 -27.53
CA GLU A 564 29.07 10.84 -26.65
C GLU A 564 28.92 11.81 -25.46
N GLY A 565 28.12 12.88 -25.54
CA GLY A 565 27.95 13.85 -24.43
C GLY A 565 26.89 13.44 -23.39
N GLU A 566 25.74 12.93 -23.83
CA GLU A 566 24.66 12.49 -22.92
C GLU A 566 25.07 11.29 -22.06
N ASP A 567 25.98 10.43 -22.55
CA ASP A 567 26.41 9.22 -21.86
C ASP A 567 27.49 9.50 -20.80
N THR A 568 28.32 10.53 -21.00
CA THR A 568 29.23 11.06 -19.98
C THR A 568 28.47 11.81 -18.89
N ASP A 569 27.58 12.75 -19.24
CA ASP A 569 26.78 13.50 -18.26
C ASP A 569 25.91 12.55 -17.39
N ARG A 570 25.41 11.47 -18.00
CA ARG A 570 24.67 10.43 -17.29
C ARG A 570 25.54 9.64 -16.31
N ARG A 571 26.74 9.22 -16.72
CA ARG A 571 27.69 8.54 -15.83
C ARG A 571 28.21 9.49 -14.76
N GLU A 572 28.26 10.78 -15.08
CA GLU A 572 28.69 11.82 -14.16
C GLU A 572 27.80 11.90 -12.94
N ASN A 573 26.52 12.09 -13.22
CA ASN A 573 25.48 12.15 -12.19
C ASN A 573 25.46 10.83 -11.39
N GLN A 574 25.56 9.68 -12.05
CA GLN A 574 25.53 8.37 -11.37
C GLN A 574 26.64 8.16 -10.34
N ILE A 575 27.79 8.80 -10.52
CA ILE A 575 28.95 8.71 -9.64
C ILE A 575 28.86 9.71 -8.51
N ASN A 576 28.42 10.93 -8.83
CA ASN A 576 28.21 12.00 -7.87
C ASN A 576 27.13 11.59 -6.87
N ASP A 577 25.99 11.11 -7.37
CA ASP A 577 24.90 10.54 -6.61
C ASP A 577 25.40 9.43 -5.66
N PHE A 578 26.30 8.57 -6.14
CA PHE A 578 26.85 7.47 -5.35
C PHE A 578 27.82 7.94 -4.26
N LEU A 579 28.73 8.86 -4.59
CA LEU A 579 29.71 9.40 -3.65
C LEU A 579 29.03 10.23 -2.56
N GLU A 580 28.06 11.06 -2.94
CA GLU A 580 27.21 11.80 -2.02
C GLU A 580 26.50 10.84 -1.07
N TRP A 581 25.83 9.81 -1.60
CA TRP A 581 25.19 8.80 -0.78
C TRP A 581 26.16 8.14 0.21
N VAL A 582 27.42 7.88 -0.15
CA VAL A 582 28.41 7.27 0.75
C VAL A 582 28.97 8.25 1.80
N GLU A 583 28.84 9.56 1.57
CA GLU A 583 29.26 10.59 2.53
C GLU A 583 28.14 11.02 3.48
N THR A 584 26.92 11.18 2.98
CA THR A 584 25.78 11.75 3.70
C THR A 584 24.77 10.70 4.17
N GLY A 585 24.55 9.66 3.36
CA GLY A 585 23.66 8.54 3.67
C GLY A 585 22.18 8.73 3.32
N ASP A 586 21.80 9.84 2.69
CA ASP A 586 20.38 10.24 2.57
C ASP A 586 19.78 10.02 1.16
N SER A 587 20.38 10.58 0.10
CA SER A 587 19.81 10.63 -1.27
C SER A 587 20.73 9.96 -2.30
N TYR A 588 20.17 9.17 -3.23
CA TYR A 588 20.90 8.47 -4.30
C TYR A 588 20.03 8.33 -5.57
N PRO A 589 19.93 9.40 -6.40
CA PRO A 589 19.08 9.42 -7.60
C PRO A 589 19.39 8.31 -8.61
N SER A 590 20.65 7.88 -8.68
CA SER A 590 21.13 6.79 -9.54
C SER A 590 21.14 5.40 -8.88
N SER A 591 20.38 5.24 -7.80
CA SER A 591 20.15 3.97 -7.09
C SER A 591 19.87 2.78 -8.00
N GLU A 592 19.13 2.98 -9.09
CA GLU A 592 18.79 1.92 -10.04
C GLU A 592 20.00 1.22 -10.66
N VAL A 593 21.10 1.94 -10.89
CA VAL A 593 22.32 1.36 -11.49
C VAL A 593 22.96 0.40 -10.50
N LEU A 594 23.20 0.85 -9.26
CA LEU A 594 23.75 0.01 -8.20
C LEU A 594 22.81 -1.16 -7.89
N ARG A 595 21.49 -0.90 -7.86
CA ARG A 595 20.43 -1.90 -7.66
C ARG A 595 20.47 -2.97 -8.74
N SER A 596 20.58 -2.59 -10.01
CA SER A 596 20.64 -3.53 -11.13
C SER A 596 21.89 -4.41 -11.11
N GLY A 597 23.03 -3.85 -10.70
CA GLY A 597 24.27 -4.59 -10.48
C GLY A 597 24.13 -5.59 -9.32
N ALA A 598 23.58 -5.14 -8.19
CA ALA A 598 23.28 -5.98 -7.04
C ALA A 598 22.30 -7.11 -7.37
N GLU A 599 21.22 -6.83 -8.09
CA GLU A 599 20.24 -7.82 -8.57
C GLU A 599 20.89 -8.90 -9.44
N SER A 600 21.77 -8.48 -10.36
CA SER A 600 22.49 -9.38 -11.26
C SER A 600 23.43 -10.31 -10.49
N VAL A 601 24.17 -9.78 -9.52
CA VAL A 601 25.08 -10.55 -8.67
C VAL A 601 24.31 -11.51 -7.75
N LEU A 602 23.17 -11.10 -7.19
CA LEU A 602 22.32 -11.97 -6.35
C LEU A 602 21.73 -13.15 -7.13
N GLY A 603 21.35 -12.94 -8.39
CA GLY A 603 20.80 -13.99 -9.27
C GLY A 603 21.84 -14.91 -9.90
N MET A 604 23.14 -14.63 -9.74
CA MET A 604 24.20 -15.34 -10.48
C MET A 604 24.45 -16.77 -9.98
N TRP A 605 24.29 -17.03 -8.68
CA TRP A 605 24.57 -18.34 -8.06
C TRP A 605 23.39 -18.98 -7.32
N HIS A 606 22.39 -18.19 -6.94
CA HIS A 606 21.27 -18.63 -6.10
C HIS A 606 19.95 -18.13 -6.67
N ASP A 607 18.84 -18.72 -6.23
CA ASP A 607 17.51 -18.12 -6.37
C ASP A 607 17.13 -17.44 -5.04
N PRO A 608 17.26 -16.10 -4.92
CA PRO A 608 17.06 -15.39 -3.66
C PRO A 608 15.61 -15.47 -3.18
N THR A 609 14.68 -15.46 -4.14
CA THR A 609 13.23 -15.36 -3.89
C THR A 609 12.58 -16.66 -3.47
N LYS A 610 13.32 -17.77 -3.48
CA LYS A 610 12.84 -19.11 -3.15
C LYS A 610 13.00 -19.41 -1.67
N LEU A 611 11.89 -19.69 -1.00
CA LEU A 611 11.82 -20.24 0.35
C LEU A 611 11.44 -21.73 0.28
N GLY A 612 12.41 -22.59 0.59
CA GLY A 612 12.28 -24.05 0.55
C GLY A 612 13.42 -24.73 1.30
N ASN A 613 13.74 -25.99 0.96
CA ASN A 613 14.93 -26.64 1.51
C ASN A 613 16.20 -26.18 0.81
N THR A 614 17.06 -25.45 1.55
CA THR A 614 18.33 -24.89 1.07
C THR A 614 19.38 -25.95 0.75
N ASN A 615 19.28 -27.13 1.37
CA ASN A 615 20.16 -28.27 1.15
C ASN A 615 19.64 -29.20 0.04
N SER A 616 18.46 -28.91 -0.52
CA SER A 616 17.88 -29.73 -1.58
C SER A 616 18.58 -29.46 -2.90
N SER A 617 18.96 -30.55 -3.57
CA SER A 617 19.49 -30.52 -4.95
C SER A 617 18.40 -30.77 -5.99
N ARG A 618 17.13 -30.79 -5.57
CA ARG A 618 15.98 -31.07 -6.43
C ARG A 618 15.54 -29.78 -7.12
N ASP A 619 15.69 -29.76 -8.43
CA ASP A 619 15.18 -28.70 -9.30
C ASP A 619 14.48 -29.35 -10.52
N PRO A 620 13.19 -29.05 -10.80
CA PRO A 620 12.28 -28.18 -10.04
C PRO A 620 11.69 -28.86 -8.78
N ALA A 621 11.66 -28.11 -7.68
CA ALA A 621 10.95 -28.46 -6.44
C ALA A 621 9.97 -27.34 -6.08
N THR A 622 8.77 -27.69 -5.61
CA THR A 622 7.77 -26.72 -5.19
C THR A 622 8.26 -25.97 -3.96
N ALA A 623 8.14 -24.65 -3.97
CA ALA A 623 8.60 -23.76 -2.90
C ALA A 623 7.68 -22.54 -2.82
N ILE A 624 7.84 -21.76 -1.77
CA ILE A 624 7.21 -20.45 -1.63
C ILE A 624 8.13 -19.43 -2.29
N TYR A 625 7.60 -18.65 -3.23
CA TYR A 625 8.34 -17.63 -3.96
C TYR A 625 7.83 -16.23 -3.59
N TYR A 626 8.77 -15.31 -3.35
CA TYR A 626 8.49 -13.89 -3.39
C TYR A 626 8.39 -13.43 -4.85
N THR A 627 7.23 -12.88 -5.23
CA THR A 627 6.86 -12.59 -6.63
C THR A 627 6.50 -11.14 -6.89
N ARG A 628 6.65 -10.26 -5.90
CA ARG A 628 6.48 -8.82 -6.10
C ARG A 628 7.66 -8.30 -6.95
N GLY A 629 7.33 -7.64 -8.06
CA GLY A 629 8.29 -7.17 -9.06
C GLY A 629 8.82 -8.25 -10.01
N GLU A 630 9.59 -7.85 -11.02
CA GLU A 630 10.20 -8.76 -12.00
C GLU A 630 11.53 -9.36 -11.52
N LYS A 631 12.30 -8.61 -10.71
CA LYS A 631 13.64 -8.97 -10.22
C LYS A 631 13.71 -9.08 -8.70
N VAL A 632 14.86 -9.49 -8.16
CA VAL A 632 15.06 -9.66 -6.71
C VAL A 632 15.00 -8.27 -6.07
N PRO A 633 14.17 -8.00 -5.07
CA PRO A 633 14.09 -6.67 -4.49
C PRO A 633 15.38 -6.34 -3.72
N VAL A 634 16.07 -5.29 -4.16
CA VAL A 634 17.23 -4.69 -3.48
C VAL A 634 16.83 -3.27 -3.09
N SER A 635 17.15 -2.89 -1.87
CA SER A 635 16.98 -1.54 -1.33
C SER A 635 18.34 -0.98 -0.92
N ILE A 636 18.46 0.33 -0.93
CA ILE A 636 19.67 1.05 -0.53
C ILE A 636 19.30 1.87 0.70
N GLU A 637 20.05 1.72 1.79
CA GLU A 637 19.79 2.38 3.09
C GLU A 637 19.87 3.90 2.95
N GLY A 638 18.76 4.59 3.25
CA GLY A 638 18.51 6.01 3.00
C GLY A 638 17.67 6.28 1.73
N PRO A 639 18.21 6.09 0.52
CA PRO A 639 17.67 6.72 -0.69
C PRO A 639 16.67 5.88 -1.51
N ASP A 640 16.70 4.55 -1.41
CA ASP A 640 15.81 3.64 -2.16
C ASP A 640 15.37 2.52 -1.22
N GLU A 641 14.80 2.92 -0.08
CA GLU A 641 14.18 2.02 0.87
C GLU A 641 12.79 1.64 0.37
N ARG A 642 12.73 0.53 -0.39
CA ARG A 642 11.43 -0.04 -0.75
C ARG A 642 10.62 -0.45 0.48
N ASP A 643 9.34 -0.11 0.44
CA ASP A 643 8.33 -0.64 1.36
C ASP A 643 8.17 -2.14 1.17
N GLY A 644 8.59 -2.90 2.18
CA GLY A 644 8.50 -4.36 2.25
C GLY A 644 9.85 -5.07 2.08
N LEU A 645 9.79 -6.35 1.73
CA LEU A 645 10.97 -7.21 1.77
C LEU A 645 12.03 -6.88 0.71
N SER A 646 13.26 -6.58 1.15
CA SER A 646 14.41 -6.35 0.27
C SER A 646 15.75 -6.75 0.89
N VAL A 647 16.76 -6.93 0.04
CA VAL A 647 18.17 -6.96 0.43
C VAL A 647 18.64 -5.51 0.61
N MET A 648 19.00 -5.14 1.84
CA MET A 648 19.53 -3.82 2.14
C MET A 648 21.01 -3.74 1.79
N LEU A 649 21.39 -2.71 1.04
CA LEU A 649 22.77 -2.26 0.91
C LEU A 649 23.02 -1.18 1.98
N PRO A 650 23.78 -1.49 3.05
CA PRO A 650 23.95 -0.56 4.16
C PRO A 650 24.80 0.66 3.80
N PHE A 651 24.53 1.77 4.43
CA PHE A 651 25.36 2.96 4.32
C PHE A 651 26.70 2.77 5.03
N GLY A 652 27.80 3.17 4.40
CA GLY A 652 29.11 3.23 5.07
C GLY A 652 30.31 3.13 4.14
N LYS A 653 31.33 3.96 4.43
CA LYS A 653 32.62 4.00 3.71
C LYS A 653 33.39 2.67 3.72
N GLU A 654 33.02 1.74 4.61
CA GLU A 654 33.61 0.40 4.72
C GLU A 654 33.21 -0.56 3.58
N TYR A 655 32.12 -0.28 2.85
CA TYR A 655 31.63 -1.11 1.75
C TYR A 655 31.98 -0.57 0.36
N MET A 656 32.76 0.53 0.29
CA MET A 656 33.09 1.24 -0.94
C MET A 656 33.64 0.36 -2.05
N ASP A 657 34.57 -0.54 -1.71
CA ASP A 657 35.18 -1.44 -2.69
C ASP A 657 34.15 -2.39 -3.31
N LEU A 658 33.21 -2.92 -2.50
CA LEU A 658 32.11 -3.77 -2.99
C LEU A 658 31.12 -2.97 -3.85
N TYR A 659 30.81 -1.74 -3.46
CA TYR A 659 29.81 -0.92 -4.13
C TYR A 659 30.29 -0.38 -5.46
N PHE A 660 31.55 0.01 -5.59
CA PHE A 660 32.12 0.34 -6.90
C PHE A 660 32.09 -0.86 -7.85
N GLU A 661 32.37 -2.08 -7.37
CA GLU A 661 32.25 -3.30 -8.19
C GLU A 661 30.79 -3.56 -8.61
N LEU A 662 29.81 -3.39 -7.70
CA LEU A 662 28.39 -3.53 -8.03
C LEU A 662 27.90 -2.44 -9.00
N LEU A 663 28.38 -1.20 -8.84
CA LEU A 663 28.06 -0.07 -9.72
C LEU A 663 28.60 -0.32 -11.14
N GLU A 664 29.84 -0.80 -11.24
CA GLU A 664 30.49 -1.13 -12.52
C GLU A 664 29.75 -2.27 -13.25
N VAL A 665 29.29 -3.31 -12.52
CA VAL A 665 28.43 -4.37 -13.08
C VAL A 665 27.10 -3.81 -13.59
N GLY A 666 26.49 -2.87 -12.86
CA GLY A 666 25.22 -2.24 -13.25
C GLY A 666 25.33 -1.29 -14.46
N MET A 667 26.51 -0.70 -14.67
CA MET A 667 26.78 0.16 -15.83
C MET A 667 27.04 -0.63 -17.14
N ASN A 668 27.30 -1.93 -17.05
CA ASN A 668 27.53 -2.80 -18.22
C ASN A 668 26.19 -3.33 -18.77
N GLU A 669 25.92 -3.13 -20.06
CA GLU A 669 24.65 -3.51 -20.72
C GLU A 669 24.29 -5.00 -20.60
N ASP A 670 25.28 -5.89 -20.44
CA ASP A 670 25.10 -7.35 -20.37
C ASP A 670 25.24 -7.95 -18.96
N GLY A 671 25.46 -7.13 -17.92
CA GLY A 671 25.71 -7.61 -16.55
C GLY A 671 26.97 -8.47 -16.42
N GLU A 672 27.90 -8.36 -17.37
CA GLU A 672 29.19 -9.04 -17.33
C GLU A 672 30.07 -8.46 -16.21
N LEU A 673 30.82 -9.35 -15.56
CA LEU A 673 31.76 -8.97 -14.52
C LEU A 673 32.92 -8.15 -15.16
N PRO A 674 33.25 -6.98 -14.62
CA PRO A 674 34.39 -6.19 -15.09
C PRO A 674 35.70 -6.99 -15.03
N GLU A 675 36.64 -6.72 -15.93
CA GLU A 675 37.95 -7.39 -15.93
C GLU A 675 38.74 -7.16 -14.62
N SER A 676 38.38 -6.11 -13.86
CA SER A 676 38.92 -5.72 -12.56
C SER A 676 38.23 -6.35 -11.34
N ALA A 677 37.09 -7.05 -11.49
CA ALA A 677 36.22 -7.41 -10.36
C ALA A 677 36.67 -8.65 -9.54
N THR A 678 36.46 -8.61 -8.23
CA THR A 678 36.83 -9.68 -7.28
C THR A 678 35.71 -10.71 -7.08
N VAL A 679 35.70 -11.77 -7.90
CA VAL A 679 34.62 -12.80 -7.91
C VAL A 679 34.34 -13.44 -6.53
N GLU A 680 35.36 -13.66 -5.69
CA GLU A 680 35.19 -14.28 -4.37
C GLU A 680 34.43 -13.37 -3.39
N GLN A 681 34.66 -12.05 -3.46
CA GLN A 681 34.01 -11.04 -2.63
C GLN A 681 32.53 -10.92 -3.00
N LEU A 682 32.22 -10.79 -4.29
CA LEU A 682 30.84 -10.73 -4.80
C LEU A 682 30.03 -11.99 -4.44
N ARG A 683 30.64 -13.18 -4.53
CA ARG A 683 29.98 -14.45 -4.18
C ARG A 683 29.69 -14.59 -2.68
N SER A 684 30.63 -14.18 -1.84
CA SER A 684 30.47 -14.21 -0.38
C SER A 684 29.33 -13.29 0.05
N TRP A 685 29.31 -12.06 -0.47
CA TRP A 685 28.23 -11.10 -0.24
C TRP A 685 26.88 -11.65 -0.71
N ALA A 686 26.77 -12.13 -1.95
CA ALA A 686 25.52 -12.69 -2.48
C ALA A 686 24.97 -13.84 -1.61
N THR A 687 25.85 -14.71 -1.10
CA THR A 687 25.45 -15.84 -0.26
C THR A 687 24.87 -15.37 1.07
N ASN A 688 25.53 -14.41 1.75
CA ASN A 688 25.05 -13.86 3.02
C ASN A 688 23.73 -13.10 2.84
N SER A 689 23.63 -12.29 1.79
CA SER A 689 22.43 -11.51 1.45
C SER A 689 21.23 -12.40 1.16
N VAL A 690 21.41 -13.51 0.42
CA VAL A 690 20.33 -14.48 0.15
C VAL A 690 19.85 -15.18 1.43
N VAL A 691 20.77 -15.54 2.34
CA VAL A 691 20.40 -16.14 3.63
C VAL A 691 19.59 -15.15 4.47
N GLY A 692 20.03 -13.90 4.57
CA GLY A 692 19.31 -12.84 5.28
C GLY A 692 17.93 -12.56 4.67
N PHE A 693 17.84 -12.50 3.35
CA PHE A 693 16.57 -12.27 2.65
C PHE A 693 15.55 -13.38 2.93
N ARG A 694 15.96 -14.65 2.88
CA ARG A 694 15.09 -15.78 3.22
C ARG A 694 14.65 -15.80 4.68
N GLN A 695 15.51 -15.33 5.59
CA GLN A 695 15.15 -15.17 7.01
C GLN A 695 14.10 -14.07 7.18
N LYS A 696 14.23 -12.94 6.49
CA LYS A 696 13.20 -11.90 6.49
C LYS A 696 11.88 -12.42 5.88
N MET A 697 11.93 -13.15 4.76
CA MET A 697 10.72 -13.79 4.15
C MET A 697 10.00 -14.66 5.18
N ARG A 698 10.76 -15.49 5.90
CA ARG A 698 10.22 -16.35 6.93
C ARG A 698 9.61 -15.51 8.06
N LYS A 699 10.30 -14.46 8.49
CA LYS A 699 9.80 -13.56 9.53
C LYS A 699 8.49 -12.90 9.10
N GLU A 700 8.37 -12.34 7.90
CA GLU A 700 7.08 -11.77 7.44
C GLU A 700 5.91 -12.76 7.45
N ILE A 701 6.18 -14.06 7.28
CA ILE A 701 5.13 -15.09 7.35
C ILE A 701 4.87 -15.54 8.79
N GLU A 702 5.93 -15.68 9.60
CA GLU A 702 5.91 -16.29 10.95
C GLU A 702 5.96 -15.27 12.12
N ASP A 703 5.96 -13.95 11.88
CA ASP A 703 6.13 -12.94 12.95
C ASP A 703 4.92 -12.90 13.89
N ASP A 704 5.19 -12.90 15.21
CA ASP A 704 4.17 -12.96 16.26
C ASP A 704 3.23 -11.73 16.27
N LYS A 705 3.67 -10.58 15.73
CA LYS A 705 2.89 -9.33 15.71
C LYS A 705 2.16 -9.09 14.39
N ASN A 706 2.91 -9.14 13.28
CA ASN A 706 2.47 -8.72 11.95
C ASN A 706 2.47 -9.85 10.91
N GLY A 707 2.82 -11.09 11.31
CA GLY A 707 2.87 -12.24 10.41
C GLY A 707 1.50 -12.85 10.12
N MET A 708 1.44 -13.70 9.09
CA MET A 708 0.22 -14.43 8.74
C MET A 708 -0.10 -15.56 9.73
N LEU A 709 0.94 -16.12 10.34
CA LEU A 709 0.85 -17.26 11.24
C LEU A 709 0.89 -16.79 12.70
N PRO A 710 0.06 -17.35 13.58
CA PRO A 710 0.07 -17.01 14.99
C PRO A 710 1.32 -17.54 15.71
N PRO A 711 1.66 -16.97 16.88
CA PRO A 711 2.83 -17.38 17.65
C PRO A 711 2.83 -18.88 17.96
N GLY A 712 3.90 -19.56 17.54
CA GLY A 712 4.08 -21.00 17.72
C GLY A 712 3.69 -21.84 16.49
N LEU A 713 3.15 -21.26 15.43
CA LEU A 713 2.91 -21.94 14.16
C LEU A 713 3.94 -21.51 13.10
N THR A 714 4.80 -22.43 12.66
CA THR A 714 5.76 -22.16 11.57
C THR A 714 5.25 -22.65 10.23
N ILE A 715 5.87 -22.24 9.12
CA ILE A 715 5.53 -22.71 7.77
C ILE A 715 5.57 -24.24 7.67
N GLU A 716 6.57 -24.87 8.29
CA GLU A 716 6.66 -26.32 8.35
C GLU A 716 5.49 -26.95 9.11
N HIS A 717 5.06 -26.34 10.23
CA HIS A 717 3.90 -26.81 10.98
C HIS A 717 2.65 -26.73 10.12
N THR A 718 2.43 -25.61 9.42
CA THR A 718 1.25 -25.43 8.56
C THR A 718 1.21 -26.42 7.40
N ILE A 719 2.36 -26.70 6.76
CA ILE A 719 2.43 -27.70 5.67
C ILE A 719 2.08 -29.10 6.18
N LEU A 720 2.67 -29.51 7.30
CA LEU A 720 2.41 -30.83 7.88
C LEU A 720 0.99 -30.95 8.45
N LEU A 721 0.48 -29.90 9.08
CA LEU A 721 -0.90 -29.84 9.55
C LEU A 721 -1.89 -29.92 8.39
N GLY A 722 -1.65 -29.20 7.30
CA GLY A 722 -2.46 -29.32 6.08
C GLY A 722 -2.46 -30.75 5.52
N LYS A 723 -1.32 -31.46 5.60
CA LYS A 723 -1.24 -32.88 5.25
C LYS A 723 -2.00 -33.78 6.22
N LEU A 724 -1.90 -33.54 7.53
CA LEU A 724 -2.66 -34.27 8.56
C LEU A 724 -4.16 -34.08 8.36
N LEU A 725 -4.63 -32.84 8.21
CA LEU A 725 -6.03 -32.49 7.98
C LEU A 725 -6.56 -33.15 6.71
N LEU A 726 -5.78 -33.14 5.63
CA LEU A 726 -6.17 -33.81 4.39
C LEU A 726 -6.24 -35.34 4.55
N SER A 727 -5.27 -35.95 5.23
CA SER A 727 -5.26 -37.39 5.47
C SER A 727 -6.38 -37.82 6.43
N ASN A 728 -6.63 -37.07 7.50
CA ASN A 728 -7.73 -37.31 8.43
C ASN A 728 -9.10 -37.17 7.73
N ALA A 729 -9.30 -36.09 6.96
CA ALA A 729 -10.56 -35.87 6.22
C ALA A 729 -10.86 -36.92 5.14
N GLU A 730 -9.85 -37.63 4.66
CA GLU A 730 -10.00 -38.61 3.59
C GLU A 730 -9.88 -40.05 4.04
N PHE A 731 -9.11 -40.35 5.08
CA PHE A 731 -8.83 -41.71 5.51
C PHE A 731 -9.06 -41.93 7.01
N GLY A 732 -9.52 -40.91 7.74
CA GLY A 732 -9.72 -40.98 9.20
C GLY A 732 -8.43 -41.04 10.01
N THR A 733 -7.25 -40.98 9.37
CA THR A 733 -5.98 -41.20 10.06
C THR A 733 -5.68 -40.09 11.06
N THR A 734 -5.51 -40.45 12.32
CA THR A 734 -5.00 -39.58 13.40
C THR A 734 -3.51 -39.81 13.67
N GLU A 735 -2.98 -40.98 13.31
CA GLU A 735 -1.55 -41.29 13.41
C GLU A 735 -0.70 -40.52 12.39
N PHE A 736 0.23 -39.69 12.88
CA PHE A 736 1.08 -38.84 12.04
C PHE A 736 2.52 -39.38 11.90
N ASP A 737 2.62 -40.57 11.31
CA ASP A 737 3.88 -41.26 11.06
C ASP A 737 4.56 -40.91 9.74
N ARG A 738 5.86 -41.24 9.61
CA ARG A 738 6.67 -40.87 8.44
C ARG A 738 6.06 -41.37 7.13
N GLU A 739 5.50 -42.58 7.14
CA GLU A 739 4.88 -43.17 5.97
C GLU A 739 3.61 -42.40 5.58
N ALA A 740 2.82 -41.96 6.56
CA ALA A 740 1.61 -41.14 6.36
C ALA A 740 1.92 -39.76 5.75
N ILE A 741 3.05 -39.13 6.10
CA ILE A 741 3.44 -37.81 5.56
C ILE A 741 3.71 -37.85 4.06
N PHE A 742 4.37 -38.91 3.58
CA PHE A 742 4.69 -39.08 2.16
C PHE A 742 3.69 -39.96 1.41
N ASP A 743 2.61 -40.35 2.07
CA ASP A 743 1.56 -41.14 1.45
C ASP A 743 0.85 -40.33 0.35
N ARG A 744 0.64 -41.00 -0.79
CA ARG A 744 0.01 -40.46 -1.99
C ARG A 744 -1.30 -41.17 -2.32
N GLN A 745 -1.87 -41.91 -1.36
CA GLN A 745 -3.21 -42.44 -1.48
C GLN A 745 -4.19 -41.33 -1.88
N VAL A 746 -5.10 -41.71 -2.76
CA VAL A 746 -6.18 -40.86 -3.24
C VAL A 746 -7.52 -41.46 -2.80
N PRO A 747 -8.62 -40.68 -2.77
CA PRO A 747 -9.92 -41.17 -2.30
C PRO A 747 -10.47 -42.41 -3.05
N ARG A 748 -9.89 -42.75 -4.22
CA ARG A 748 -10.20 -43.96 -5.00
C ARG A 748 -9.57 -45.23 -4.44
N ASP A 749 -8.60 -45.09 -3.54
CA ASP A 749 -7.92 -46.21 -2.89
C ASP A 749 -8.68 -46.69 -1.65
N ARG A 750 -9.80 -46.03 -1.30
CA ARG A 750 -10.70 -46.41 -0.20
C ARG A 750 -11.68 -47.48 -0.66
N GLU A 751 -12.03 -48.37 0.26
CA GLU A 751 -13.01 -49.44 0.03
C GLU A 751 -14.46 -48.93 0.15
N TYR A 752 -14.65 -47.75 0.75
CA TYR A 752 -15.96 -47.14 1.04
C TYR A 752 -16.11 -45.70 0.49
N GLU A 753 -17.35 -45.22 0.40
CA GLU A 753 -17.71 -43.87 -0.02
C GLU A 753 -17.28 -42.79 1.00
N SER A 754 -17.43 -41.50 0.68
CA SER A 754 -16.86 -40.43 1.52
C SER A 754 -17.67 -40.20 2.79
N PRO A 755 -17.16 -40.48 4.01
CA PRO A 755 -17.97 -40.41 5.24
C PRO A 755 -18.52 -39.02 5.50
N ILE A 756 -17.69 -37.98 5.32
CA ILE A 756 -18.10 -36.58 5.46
C ILE A 756 -19.23 -36.19 4.46
N ARG A 757 -19.31 -36.83 3.29
CA ARG A 757 -20.39 -36.56 2.32
C ARG A 757 -21.68 -37.29 2.66
N GLU A 758 -21.60 -38.44 3.33
CA GLU A 758 -22.76 -39.20 3.77
C GLU A 758 -23.35 -38.63 5.06
N ALA A 759 -22.49 -38.19 5.98
CA ALA A 759 -22.91 -37.64 7.27
C ALA A 759 -23.49 -36.23 7.17
N LEU A 760 -22.99 -35.40 6.26
CA LEU A 760 -23.32 -33.97 6.20
C LEU A 760 -24.04 -33.59 4.91
N SER A 761 -24.98 -32.65 5.03
CA SER A 761 -25.75 -32.12 3.91
C SER A 761 -24.87 -31.47 2.84
N ASP A 762 -25.37 -31.39 1.61
CA ASP A 762 -24.69 -30.72 0.49
C ASP A 762 -24.40 -29.23 0.76
N GLU A 763 -25.17 -28.59 1.65
CA GLU A 763 -25.05 -27.18 2.05
C GLU A 763 -24.13 -26.96 3.27
N SER A 764 -23.54 -28.02 3.82
CA SER A 764 -22.62 -27.93 4.96
C SER A 764 -21.35 -27.14 4.62
N SER A 765 -21.01 -26.17 5.48
CA SER A 765 -19.82 -25.33 5.38
C SER A 765 -18.54 -26.16 5.45
N LEU A 766 -18.48 -27.18 6.31
CA LEU A 766 -17.36 -28.13 6.41
C LEU A 766 -17.09 -28.85 5.06
N ARG A 767 -18.16 -29.21 4.35
CA ARG A 767 -18.03 -29.86 3.04
C ARG A 767 -17.49 -28.91 1.98
N SER A 768 -17.87 -27.63 2.05
CA SER A 768 -17.37 -26.60 1.13
C SER A 768 -15.88 -26.30 1.36
N THR A 769 -15.46 -26.16 2.63
CA THR A 769 -14.06 -25.89 3.00
C THR A 769 -13.17 -27.10 2.72
N LEU A 770 -13.68 -28.33 2.91
CA LEU A 770 -12.99 -29.55 2.47
C LEU A 770 -12.76 -29.59 0.96
N GLY A 771 -13.69 -29.07 0.16
CA GLY A 771 -13.51 -28.89 -1.28
C GLY A 771 -12.32 -28.00 -1.60
N GLY A 772 -12.23 -26.86 -0.92
CA GLY A 772 -11.10 -25.93 -1.00
C GLY A 772 -9.77 -26.58 -0.63
N LEU A 773 -9.71 -27.32 0.47
CA LEU A 773 -8.51 -28.04 0.90
C LEU A 773 -8.08 -29.11 -0.11
N LYS A 774 -9.04 -29.86 -0.68
CA LYS A 774 -8.78 -30.88 -1.72
C LYS A 774 -8.21 -30.28 -3.00
N ASP A 775 -8.69 -29.11 -3.41
CA ASP A 775 -8.14 -28.39 -4.57
C ASP A 775 -6.66 -28.02 -4.37
N ARG A 776 -6.20 -27.89 -3.11
CA ARG A 776 -4.82 -27.59 -2.73
C ARG A 776 -3.94 -28.82 -2.47
N ARG A 777 -4.44 -30.05 -2.64
CA ARG A 777 -3.65 -31.28 -2.43
C ARG A 777 -2.27 -31.24 -3.09
N ARG A 778 -2.21 -30.87 -4.37
CA ARG A 778 -0.94 -30.85 -5.13
C ARG A 778 0.05 -29.82 -4.58
N ASP A 779 -0.46 -28.72 -4.04
CA ASP A 779 0.35 -27.68 -3.42
C ASP A 779 0.88 -28.18 -2.07
N ILE A 780 0.04 -28.83 -1.25
CA ILE A 780 0.43 -29.47 0.03
C ILE A 780 1.50 -30.53 -0.22
N GLU A 781 1.23 -31.53 -1.07
CA GLU A 781 2.17 -32.61 -1.39
C GLU A 781 3.46 -32.07 -2.02
N GLY A 782 3.35 -31.05 -2.87
CA GLY A 782 4.49 -30.38 -3.49
C GLY A 782 5.37 -29.68 -2.46
N LEU A 783 4.77 -28.95 -1.51
CA LEU A 783 5.49 -28.27 -0.43
C LEU A 783 6.11 -29.27 0.55
N VAL A 784 5.45 -30.39 0.85
CA VAL A 784 6.04 -31.49 1.63
C VAL A 784 7.30 -32.01 0.93
N ASP A 785 7.21 -32.31 -0.37
CA ASP A 785 8.37 -32.71 -1.19
C ASP A 785 9.47 -31.63 -1.19
N GLY A 786 9.11 -30.34 -1.26
CA GLY A 786 10.04 -29.22 -1.40
C GLY A 786 10.77 -28.81 -0.12
N PHE A 787 10.13 -28.97 1.03
CA PHE A 787 10.68 -28.58 2.34
C PHE A 787 11.39 -29.74 3.04
N PHE A 788 10.89 -30.98 2.90
CA PHE A 788 11.38 -32.11 3.68
C PHE A 788 12.19 -33.14 2.88
N LEU A 789 12.36 -32.99 1.56
CA LEU A 789 13.24 -33.86 0.76
C LEU A 789 14.51 -33.15 0.26
N LEU A 790 15.67 -33.77 0.51
CA LEU A 790 16.97 -33.37 -0.04
C LEU A 790 17.16 -33.86 -1.49
N LYS A 791 16.62 -35.05 -1.79
CA LYS A 791 16.57 -35.72 -3.11
C LYS A 791 15.30 -36.55 -3.22
N LYS A 792 15.00 -37.09 -4.40
CA LYS A 792 13.78 -37.88 -4.68
C LYS A 792 13.43 -38.92 -3.60
N ASN A 793 14.44 -39.58 -3.00
CA ASN A 793 14.26 -40.61 -1.98
C ASN A 793 15.02 -40.31 -0.67
N LEU A 794 15.47 -39.07 -0.44
CA LEU A 794 16.25 -38.71 0.74
C LEU A 794 15.52 -37.62 1.53
N VAL A 795 15.12 -37.95 2.76
CA VAL A 795 14.38 -37.07 3.66
C VAL A 795 15.37 -36.27 4.52
N ASP A 796 15.03 -35.01 4.76
CA ASP A 796 15.71 -34.12 5.72
C ASP A 796 15.14 -34.35 7.12
N HIS A 797 15.72 -35.30 7.83
CA HIS A 797 15.26 -35.71 9.17
C HIS A 797 15.39 -34.59 10.21
N ASP A 798 16.45 -33.79 10.10
CA ASP A 798 16.72 -32.71 11.04
C ASP A 798 15.62 -31.63 10.98
N ARG A 799 14.99 -31.45 9.81
CA ARG A 799 13.87 -30.52 9.62
C ARG A 799 12.50 -31.14 9.89
N LEU A 800 12.30 -32.42 9.54
CA LEU A 800 10.99 -33.08 9.63
C LEU A 800 10.66 -33.55 11.06
N ASP A 801 11.62 -34.20 11.73
CA ASP A 801 11.36 -34.93 12.98
C ASP A 801 10.91 -34.03 14.14
N PRO A 802 11.43 -32.79 14.34
CA PRO A 802 10.95 -31.90 15.40
C PRO A 802 9.49 -31.49 15.19
N VAL A 803 9.17 -30.96 14.01
CA VAL A 803 7.82 -30.46 13.67
C VAL A 803 6.79 -31.59 13.73
N ARG A 804 7.15 -32.78 13.22
CA ARG A 804 6.28 -33.96 13.30
C ARG A 804 5.97 -34.35 14.74
N LYS A 805 7.01 -34.40 15.60
CA LYS A 805 6.84 -34.77 17.02
C LYS A 805 5.99 -33.76 17.76
N ASP A 806 6.14 -32.48 17.45
CA ASP A 806 5.37 -31.43 18.10
C ASP A 806 3.88 -31.55 17.74
N ILE A 807 3.55 -31.72 16.45
CA ILE A 807 2.15 -31.94 16.01
C ILE A 807 1.58 -33.24 16.58
N ALA A 808 2.34 -34.33 16.52
CA ALA A 808 1.88 -35.64 17.02
C ALA A 808 1.70 -35.68 18.55
N SER A 809 2.33 -34.77 19.29
CA SER A 809 2.19 -34.71 20.75
C SER A 809 0.93 -33.97 21.20
N ASP A 810 0.46 -33.00 20.41
CA ASP A 810 -0.68 -32.14 20.75
C ASP A 810 -1.33 -31.56 19.46
N PRO A 811 -2.08 -32.39 18.72
CA PRO A 811 -2.67 -31.97 17.44
C PRO A 811 -3.75 -30.89 17.62
N ASP A 812 -4.50 -30.91 18.71
CA ASP A 812 -5.57 -29.95 19.00
C ASP A 812 -5.03 -28.54 19.21
N LYS A 813 -3.89 -28.39 19.87
CA LYS A 813 -3.21 -27.09 19.97
C LYS A 813 -2.89 -26.51 18.58
N TYR A 814 -2.37 -27.33 17.66
CA TYR A 814 -2.03 -26.86 16.31
C TYR A 814 -3.27 -26.60 15.45
N LEU A 815 -4.38 -27.31 15.70
CA LEU A 815 -5.68 -27.01 15.12
C LEU A 815 -6.19 -25.64 15.56
N GLN A 816 -6.12 -25.32 16.86
CA GLN A 816 -6.49 -24.01 17.39
C GLN A 816 -5.62 -22.88 16.82
N LEU A 817 -4.31 -23.13 16.67
CA LEU A 817 -3.41 -22.17 16.01
C LEU A 817 -3.79 -21.98 14.54
N ALA A 818 -4.18 -23.02 13.80
CA ALA A 818 -4.60 -22.86 12.41
C ALA A 818 -5.86 -21.99 12.23
N GLN A 819 -6.76 -21.97 13.22
CA GLN A 819 -7.95 -21.10 13.21
C GLN A 819 -7.59 -19.61 13.36
N GLN A 820 -6.44 -19.30 13.93
CA GLN A 820 -5.99 -17.92 14.18
C GLN A 820 -5.14 -17.34 13.04
N ILE A 821 -4.96 -18.09 11.95
CA ILE A 821 -4.26 -17.61 10.76
C ILE A 821 -4.99 -16.38 10.20
N ASP A 822 -4.26 -15.30 10.00
CA ASP A 822 -4.81 -14.07 9.43
C ASP A 822 -3.97 -13.58 8.26
N THR A 823 -4.53 -13.70 7.07
CA THR A 823 -3.86 -13.34 5.83
C THR A 823 -4.00 -11.85 5.46
N GLU A 824 -4.79 -11.07 6.20
CA GLU A 824 -5.01 -9.63 5.95
C GLU A 824 -3.97 -8.72 6.63
N LYS A 825 -3.19 -9.24 7.59
CA LYS A 825 -2.08 -8.50 8.23
C LYS A 825 -0.93 -8.15 7.30
N LEU A 826 -0.85 -8.80 6.14
CA LEU A 826 0.18 -8.46 5.17
C LEU A 826 -0.20 -7.21 4.40
N ASP A 827 0.71 -6.24 4.37
CA ASP A 827 0.62 -5.08 3.49
C ASP A 827 0.48 -5.48 2.01
N TYR A 828 1.04 -6.65 1.63
CA TYR A 828 1.06 -7.15 0.25
C TYR A 828 0.66 -8.64 0.14
N PRO A 829 -0.64 -8.99 0.21
CA PRO A 829 -1.12 -10.37 0.20
C PRO A 829 -0.77 -11.16 -1.09
N SER A 830 -0.59 -10.46 -2.21
CA SER A 830 -0.23 -11.04 -3.52
C SER A 830 1.27 -11.28 -3.70
N ALA A 831 2.11 -10.87 -2.75
CA ALA A 831 3.56 -10.96 -2.87
C ALA A 831 4.08 -12.40 -2.89
N TYR A 832 3.40 -13.33 -2.22
CA TYR A 832 3.85 -14.71 -2.02
C TYR A 832 3.03 -15.73 -2.81
N ASN A 833 3.73 -16.56 -3.60
CA ASN A 833 3.11 -17.58 -4.44
C ASN A 833 3.79 -18.95 -4.30
N ILE A 834 3.00 -20.01 -4.33
CA ILE A 834 3.47 -21.40 -4.33
C ILE A 834 3.60 -21.86 -5.79
N GLY A 835 4.74 -22.46 -6.10
CA GLY A 835 5.01 -22.98 -7.44
C GLY A 835 6.35 -23.70 -7.52
N THR A 836 6.74 -24.09 -8.72
CA THR A 836 8.04 -24.71 -9.00
C THR A 836 9.10 -23.69 -9.44
N SER A 837 8.68 -22.50 -9.87
CA SER A 837 9.56 -21.41 -10.29
C SER A 837 8.85 -20.07 -10.09
N ARG A 838 9.62 -18.97 -10.04
CA ARG A 838 9.07 -17.61 -9.95
C ARG A 838 8.14 -17.24 -11.11
N SER A 839 8.28 -17.83 -12.30
CA SER A 839 7.51 -17.47 -13.52
C SER A 839 6.46 -18.51 -13.94
N SER A 840 6.14 -19.50 -13.10
CA SER A 840 5.21 -20.57 -13.50
C SER A 840 3.78 -20.05 -13.76
N ASN A 841 3.14 -20.54 -14.83
CA ASN A 841 1.77 -20.17 -15.25
C ASN A 841 0.64 -20.65 -14.31
N LYS A 842 0.94 -21.48 -13.30
CA LYS A 842 -0.01 -21.93 -12.27
C LYS A 842 0.57 -21.60 -10.91
N LYS A 843 0.18 -20.45 -10.36
CA LYS A 843 0.57 -20.02 -9.02
C LYS A 843 -0.66 -20.01 -8.14
N THR A 844 -0.58 -20.72 -7.02
CA THR A 844 -1.52 -20.55 -5.91
C THR A 844 -0.90 -19.51 -4.98
N SER A 845 -1.63 -18.46 -4.60
CA SER A 845 -1.12 -17.51 -3.61
C SER A 845 -1.01 -18.19 -2.24
N VAL A 846 0.01 -17.80 -1.46
CA VAL A 846 0.16 -18.33 -0.08
C VAL A 846 -1.07 -17.99 0.74
N VAL A 847 -1.68 -16.81 0.53
CA VAL A 847 -2.92 -16.40 1.17
C VAL A 847 -4.06 -17.38 0.91
N THR A 848 -4.29 -17.75 -0.36
CA THR A 848 -5.34 -18.73 -0.69
C THR A 848 -5.05 -20.10 -0.09
N PHE A 849 -3.78 -20.51 -0.06
CA PHE A 849 -3.37 -21.76 0.57
C PHE A 849 -3.63 -21.76 2.09
N LEU A 850 -3.22 -20.70 2.78
CA LEU A 850 -3.41 -20.55 4.23
C LEU A 850 -4.88 -20.44 4.61
N ASN A 851 -5.68 -19.66 3.88
CA ASN A 851 -7.13 -19.57 4.09
C ASN A 851 -7.79 -20.94 3.92
N SER A 852 -7.41 -21.74 2.91
CA SER A 852 -7.97 -23.09 2.73
C SER A 852 -7.73 -24.01 3.94
N ILE A 853 -6.59 -23.85 4.62
CA ILE A 853 -6.27 -24.61 5.84
C ILE A 853 -7.04 -24.06 7.05
N SER A 854 -7.08 -22.73 7.20
CA SER A 854 -7.76 -22.05 8.30
C SER A 854 -9.27 -22.27 8.25
N ASP A 855 -9.90 -22.06 7.09
CA ASP A 855 -11.33 -22.26 6.86
C ASP A 855 -11.74 -23.70 7.20
N TYR A 856 -10.93 -24.69 6.80
CA TYR A 856 -11.19 -26.08 7.16
C TYR A 856 -11.00 -26.35 8.65
N ALA A 857 -9.97 -25.78 9.29
CA ALA A 857 -9.74 -25.94 10.73
C ALA A 857 -10.86 -25.31 11.58
N ILE A 858 -11.40 -24.17 11.17
CA ILE A 858 -12.54 -23.49 11.82
C ILE A 858 -13.78 -24.38 11.75
N GLU A 859 -14.16 -24.83 10.56
CA GLU A 859 -15.36 -25.66 10.41
C GLU A 859 -15.18 -27.04 11.05
N LEU A 860 -13.97 -27.61 11.02
CA LEU A 860 -13.69 -28.89 11.69
C LEU A 860 -13.90 -28.77 13.21
N SER A 861 -13.49 -27.67 13.82
CA SER A 861 -13.69 -27.43 15.26
C SER A 861 -15.13 -27.18 15.67
N ARG A 862 -16.01 -26.88 14.69
CA ARG A 862 -17.45 -26.71 14.90
C ARG A 862 -18.23 -28.02 14.79
N LEU A 863 -17.60 -29.09 14.29
CA LEU A 863 -18.22 -30.41 14.22
C LEU A 863 -18.55 -30.89 15.63
N SER A 864 -19.84 -31.00 15.94
CA SER A 864 -20.34 -31.36 17.26
C SER A 864 -20.73 -32.84 17.34
N ASP A 865 -20.83 -33.35 18.56
CA ASP A 865 -21.31 -34.73 18.78
C ASP A 865 -22.77 -34.88 18.35
N GLU A 866 -23.59 -33.81 18.47
CA GLU A 866 -24.99 -33.79 18.00
C GLU A 866 -25.08 -34.03 16.48
N ASP A 867 -24.14 -33.48 15.70
CA ASP A 867 -24.09 -33.70 14.25
C ASP A 867 -23.81 -35.18 13.91
N LEU A 868 -22.96 -35.85 14.71
CA LEU A 868 -22.59 -37.26 14.56
C LEU A 868 -23.68 -38.21 15.03
N GLU A 869 -24.27 -37.95 16.21
CA GLU A 869 -25.36 -38.75 16.79
C GLU A 869 -26.51 -38.87 15.81
N SER A 870 -26.92 -37.76 15.19
CA SER A 870 -28.00 -37.74 14.20
C SER A 870 -27.73 -38.64 12.99
N HIS A 871 -26.46 -38.82 12.62
CA HIS A 871 -26.08 -39.69 11.52
C HIS A 871 -26.05 -41.16 11.94
N PHE A 872 -25.51 -41.46 13.13
CA PHE A 872 -25.38 -42.83 13.63
C PHE A 872 -26.71 -43.45 14.07
N GLU A 873 -27.61 -42.65 14.67
CA GLU A 873 -28.89 -43.10 15.23
C GLU A 873 -29.69 -43.95 14.23
N SER A 874 -29.83 -43.47 13.00
CA SER A 874 -30.59 -44.17 11.94
C SER A 874 -30.09 -45.57 11.59
N ALA A 875 -28.80 -45.85 11.78
CA ALA A 875 -28.20 -47.15 11.50
C ALA A 875 -28.06 -48.02 12.76
N LEU A 876 -27.93 -47.39 13.93
CA LEU A 876 -27.82 -48.07 15.21
C LEU A 876 -29.17 -48.53 15.74
N ASP A 877 -30.29 -47.90 15.34
CA ASP A 877 -31.65 -48.25 15.79
C ASP A 877 -31.97 -49.75 15.67
N PRO A 878 -31.82 -50.41 14.50
CA PRO A 878 -32.03 -51.86 14.36
C PRO A 878 -31.13 -52.71 15.26
N ILE A 879 -29.89 -52.24 15.47
CA ILE A 879 -28.90 -52.97 16.25
C ILE A 879 -29.22 -52.85 17.73
N GLN A 880 -29.49 -51.65 18.25
CA GLN A 880 -29.86 -51.47 19.65
C GLN A 880 -31.13 -52.24 20.04
N GLN A 881 -32.06 -52.46 19.09
CA GLN A 881 -33.28 -53.23 19.32
C GLN A 881 -33.05 -54.74 19.33
N TRP A 882 -32.23 -55.28 18.42
CA TRP A 882 -32.18 -56.72 18.15
C TRP A 882 -30.84 -57.40 18.47
N HIS A 883 -29.79 -56.62 18.79
CA HIS A 883 -28.45 -57.14 19.02
C HIS A 883 -28.23 -57.58 20.48
N ASP A 884 -27.70 -58.79 20.66
CA ASP A 884 -27.19 -59.30 21.94
C ASP A 884 -25.71 -59.71 21.77
N PRO A 885 -24.78 -59.25 22.65
CA PRO A 885 -23.37 -59.60 22.59
C PRO A 885 -23.06 -61.11 22.70
N SER A 886 -24.03 -61.93 23.13
CA SER A 886 -23.91 -63.38 23.26
C SER A 886 -24.30 -64.16 22.01
N HIS A 887 -24.83 -63.50 20.97
CA HIS A 887 -25.22 -64.14 19.71
C HIS A 887 -24.06 -64.86 19.04
N ARG A 888 -24.38 -65.99 18.41
CA ARG A 888 -23.45 -66.75 17.58
C ARG A 888 -23.83 -66.68 16.10
N ALA A 889 -22.85 -66.83 15.22
CA ALA A 889 -23.05 -66.75 13.78
C ALA A 889 -24.08 -67.79 13.27
N ASP A 890 -24.09 -69.00 13.83
CA ASP A 890 -25.05 -70.06 13.52
C ASP A 890 -26.47 -69.76 14.03
N GLU A 891 -26.59 -69.00 15.12
CA GLU A 891 -27.87 -68.56 15.65
C GLU A 891 -28.48 -67.47 14.76
N ILE A 892 -27.68 -66.48 14.36
CA ILE A 892 -28.11 -65.39 13.45
C ILE A 892 -28.55 -65.95 12.08
N GLU A 893 -27.81 -66.91 11.53
CA GLU A 893 -28.19 -67.59 10.28
C GLU A 893 -29.53 -68.32 10.43
N SER A 894 -29.69 -69.10 11.50
CA SER A 894 -30.94 -69.80 11.79
C SER A 894 -32.12 -68.85 12.01
N MET A 895 -31.89 -67.68 12.63
CA MET A 895 -32.91 -66.66 12.85
C MET A 895 -33.42 -66.09 11.54
N LEU A 896 -32.51 -65.74 10.63
CA LEU A 896 -32.85 -65.16 9.33
C LEU A 896 -33.62 -66.14 8.47
N ASP A 897 -33.17 -67.39 8.44
CA ASP A 897 -33.89 -68.47 7.75
C ASP A 897 -35.30 -68.64 8.32
N THR A 898 -35.46 -68.65 9.65
CA THR A 898 -36.77 -68.79 10.31
C THR A 898 -37.70 -67.60 10.00
N LEU A 899 -37.19 -66.37 10.04
CA LEU A 899 -37.97 -65.16 9.74
C LEU A 899 -38.41 -65.13 8.26
N ILE A 900 -37.53 -65.52 7.34
CA ILE A 900 -37.81 -65.61 5.91
C ILE A 900 -38.80 -66.74 5.58
N GLU A 901 -38.73 -67.87 6.28
CA GLU A 901 -39.73 -68.95 6.21
C GLU A 901 -41.09 -68.47 6.70
N CYS A 902 -41.13 -67.71 7.79
CA CYS A 902 -42.36 -67.13 8.33
C CYS A 902 -43.01 -66.14 7.36
N LEU A 903 -42.25 -65.24 6.75
CA LEU A 903 -42.75 -64.38 5.66
C LEU A 903 -43.38 -65.18 4.51
N GLY A 904 -42.75 -66.31 4.15
CA GLY A 904 -43.27 -67.24 3.16
C GLY A 904 -44.63 -67.85 3.55
N MET A 905 -44.84 -68.12 4.83
CA MET A 905 -46.12 -68.64 5.36
C MET A 905 -47.22 -67.58 5.43
N PHE A 906 -46.88 -66.31 5.67
CA PHE A 906 -47.84 -65.19 5.67
C PHE A 906 -48.10 -64.59 4.27
N GLY A 907 -47.43 -65.09 3.22
CA GLY A 907 -47.64 -64.65 1.84
C GLY A 907 -47.12 -63.23 1.54
N VAL A 908 -46.17 -62.74 2.34
CA VAL A 908 -45.51 -61.43 2.14
C VAL A 908 -44.53 -61.53 0.98
N THR A 909 -44.45 -60.48 0.15
CA THR A 909 -43.55 -60.48 -1.01
C THR A 909 -42.11 -60.27 -0.53
N LYS A 910 -41.23 -61.24 -0.77
CA LYS A 910 -39.81 -61.12 -0.42
C LYS A 910 -39.15 -60.03 -1.27
N LEU A 911 -38.44 -59.11 -0.62
CA LEU A 911 -37.60 -58.13 -1.32
C LEU A 911 -36.31 -58.80 -1.78
N GLU A 912 -35.85 -58.45 -3.00
CA GLU A 912 -34.61 -58.98 -3.61
C GLU A 912 -33.40 -58.79 -2.69
N ARG A 913 -33.35 -57.69 -1.93
CA ARG A 913 -32.30 -57.43 -0.92
C ARG A 913 -32.26 -58.48 0.20
N TRP A 914 -33.40 -58.97 0.68
CA TRP A 914 -33.45 -59.94 1.78
C TRP A 914 -32.93 -61.31 1.33
N GLU A 915 -33.18 -61.66 0.07
CA GLU A 915 -32.65 -62.89 -0.54
C GLU A 915 -31.14 -62.78 -0.78
N ASN A 916 -30.63 -61.60 -1.17
CA ASN A 916 -29.20 -61.36 -1.34
C ASN A 916 -28.44 -61.45 0.00
N VAL A 917 -28.96 -60.81 1.06
CA VAL A 917 -28.35 -60.87 2.41
C VAL A 917 -28.35 -62.31 2.93
N GLN A 918 -29.45 -63.05 2.75
CA GLN A 918 -29.52 -64.46 3.10
C GLN A 918 -28.46 -65.28 2.33
N GLN A 919 -28.36 -65.09 1.01
CA GLN A 919 -27.39 -65.83 0.19
C GLN A 919 -25.94 -65.53 0.58
N GLU A 920 -25.61 -64.26 0.83
CA GLU A 920 -24.27 -63.88 1.27
C GLU A 920 -23.91 -64.43 2.66
N LEU A 921 -24.88 -64.53 3.56
CA LEU A 921 -24.73 -65.16 4.88
C LEU A 921 -24.39 -66.65 4.75
N HIS A 922 -25.08 -67.36 3.85
CA HIS A 922 -24.84 -68.78 3.54
C HIS A 922 -23.49 -69.04 2.84
N GLU A 923 -22.98 -68.06 2.08
CA GLU A 923 -21.71 -68.17 1.35
C GLU A 923 -20.48 -67.79 2.20
N LYS A 924 -20.59 -66.83 3.14
CA LYS A 924 -19.51 -66.42 4.05
C LYS A 924 -19.48 -67.30 5.32
N LYS A 925 -18.50 -68.20 5.39
CA LYS A 925 -18.36 -69.23 6.45
C LYS A 925 -18.11 -68.77 7.90
N SER A 926 -17.95 -67.48 8.19
CA SER A 926 -17.88 -66.98 9.56
C SER A 926 -18.11 -65.46 9.59
N ILE A 927 -19.13 -65.03 10.31
CA ILE A 927 -19.34 -63.63 10.69
C ILE A 927 -18.42 -63.35 11.89
N ASP A 928 -17.57 -62.32 11.81
CA ASP A 928 -16.75 -61.89 12.94
C ASP A 928 -17.56 -60.98 13.88
N LEU A 929 -18.36 -61.61 14.73
CA LEU A 929 -19.20 -60.91 15.72
C LEU A 929 -18.36 -60.27 16.84
N THR A 930 -17.14 -60.76 17.07
CA THR A 930 -16.23 -60.19 18.07
C THR A 930 -15.76 -58.81 17.67
N THR A 931 -15.26 -58.63 16.44
CA THR A 931 -14.84 -57.32 15.94
C THR A 931 -16.02 -56.36 15.76
N PHE A 932 -17.19 -56.88 15.33
CA PHE A 932 -18.41 -56.09 15.21
C PHE A 932 -18.90 -55.52 16.56
N ASN A 933 -18.86 -56.32 17.63
CA ASN A 933 -19.24 -55.86 18.98
C ASN A 933 -18.31 -54.78 19.53
N GLU A 934 -17.02 -54.87 19.22
CA GLU A 934 -16.03 -53.85 19.57
C GLU A 934 -16.32 -52.54 18.83
N SER A 935 -16.63 -52.60 17.53
CA SER A 935 -17.00 -51.42 16.73
C SER A 935 -18.32 -50.76 17.16
N ILE A 936 -19.37 -51.52 17.47
CA ILE A 936 -20.65 -50.90 17.89
C ILE A 936 -20.49 -50.11 19.19
N SER A 937 -19.66 -50.63 20.10
CA SER A 937 -19.49 -50.02 21.42
C SER A 937 -18.89 -48.61 21.31
N SER A 938 -17.99 -48.35 20.35
CA SER A 938 -17.41 -47.01 20.11
C SER A 938 -18.37 -46.01 19.46
N PHE A 939 -19.43 -46.48 18.80
CA PHE A 939 -20.46 -45.60 18.19
C PHE A 939 -21.61 -45.27 19.14
N VAL A 940 -21.84 -46.10 20.16
CA VAL A 940 -22.91 -45.90 21.17
C VAL A 940 -22.44 -44.99 22.31
N GLU A 941 -21.18 -45.12 22.73
CA GLU A 941 -20.56 -44.24 23.72
C GLU A 941 -19.52 -43.38 22.98
N LEU A 942 -19.94 -42.19 22.51
CA LEU A 942 -19.04 -41.26 21.82
C LEU A 942 -17.97 -40.73 22.79
N GLU A 943 -16.78 -41.33 22.73
CA GLU A 943 -15.63 -40.95 23.57
C GLU A 943 -14.64 -40.01 22.84
N ALA A 944 -15.03 -39.37 21.73
CA ALA A 944 -14.14 -38.47 20.98
C ALA A 944 -13.87 -37.15 21.74
N GLU A 945 -12.65 -36.98 22.23
CA GLU A 945 -12.20 -35.76 22.89
C GLU A 945 -11.78 -34.70 21.86
N SER A 946 -11.31 -35.13 20.68
CA SER A 946 -10.76 -34.27 19.63
C SER A 946 -11.64 -34.15 18.38
N PRO A 947 -11.67 -32.99 17.67
CA PRO A 947 -12.30 -32.87 16.36
C PRO A 947 -11.73 -33.83 15.29
N LEU A 948 -10.47 -34.25 15.43
CA LEU A 948 -9.86 -35.21 14.49
C LEU A 948 -10.35 -36.64 14.75
N GLU A 949 -10.55 -37.00 16.02
CA GLU A 949 -11.14 -38.29 16.44
C GLU A 949 -12.60 -38.42 15.98
N ARG A 950 -13.35 -37.31 15.98
CA ARG A 950 -14.71 -37.26 15.41
C ARG A 950 -14.74 -37.69 13.94
N VAL A 951 -13.77 -37.23 13.15
CA VAL A 951 -13.64 -37.62 11.74
C VAL A 951 -13.15 -39.07 11.61
N GLU A 952 -12.26 -39.52 12.50
CA GLU A 952 -11.85 -40.92 12.58
C GLU A 952 -13.06 -41.84 12.82
N LEU A 953 -13.94 -41.51 13.78
CA LEU A 953 -15.17 -42.25 14.05
C LEU A 953 -16.11 -42.32 12.84
N LEU A 954 -16.24 -41.23 12.07
CA LEU A 954 -16.99 -41.26 10.80
C LEU A 954 -16.40 -42.27 9.80
N HIS A 955 -15.07 -42.32 9.74
CA HIS A 955 -14.34 -43.26 8.88
C HIS A 955 -14.48 -44.71 9.36
N GLU A 956 -14.37 -44.97 10.66
CA GLU A 956 -14.57 -46.28 11.27
C GLU A 956 -16.00 -46.78 11.10
N PHE A 957 -16.99 -45.90 11.25
CA PHE A 957 -18.40 -46.24 11.05
C PHE A 957 -18.67 -46.68 9.62
N GLN A 958 -18.15 -45.94 8.63
CA GLN A 958 -18.36 -46.29 7.24
C GLN A 958 -17.60 -47.55 6.83
N ALA A 959 -16.36 -47.72 7.29
CA ALA A 959 -15.61 -48.96 7.11
C ALA A 959 -16.36 -50.16 7.73
N SER A 960 -16.88 -50.02 8.94
CA SER A 960 -17.63 -51.08 9.63
C SER A 960 -18.86 -51.53 8.83
N LYS A 961 -19.57 -50.60 8.18
CA LYS A 961 -20.74 -50.91 7.34
C LYS A 961 -20.40 -51.72 6.10
N GLU A 962 -19.25 -51.48 5.47
CA GLU A 962 -18.79 -52.25 4.32
C GLU A 962 -18.15 -53.60 4.73
N ASP A 963 -17.41 -53.62 5.84
CA ASP A 963 -16.67 -54.81 6.30
C ASP A 963 -17.58 -55.87 6.91
N HIS A 964 -18.62 -55.44 7.64
CA HIS A 964 -19.51 -56.33 8.37
C HIS A 964 -20.91 -56.40 7.75
N ILE A 965 -21.17 -57.50 7.03
CA ILE A 965 -22.53 -57.86 6.56
C ILE A 965 -23.57 -57.87 7.70
N THR A 966 -23.12 -58.03 8.94
CA THR A 966 -23.93 -58.00 10.15
C THR A 966 -24.82 -56.75 10.26
N TRP A 967 -24.36 -55.58 9.78
CA TRP A 967 -25.18 -54.37 9.69
C TRP A 967 -26.43 -54.58 8.83
N GLU A 968 -26.26 -55.17 7.64
CA GLU A 968 -27.38 -55.47 6.74
C GLU A 968 -28.28 -56.58 7.26
N VAL A 969 -27.73 -57.55 7.99
CA VAL A 969 -28.49 -58.65 8.61
C VAL A 969 -29.44 -58.12 9.69
N TYR A 970 -28.95 -57.30 10.64
CA TYR A 970 -29.81 -56.72 11.69
C TYR A 970 -30.82 -55.73 11.13
N ARG A 971 -30.44 -54.95 10.12
CA ARG A 971 -31.38 -54.11 9.37
C ARG A 971 -32.48 -54.95 8.70
N THR A 972 -32.09 -56.07 8.10
CA THR A 972 -33.05 -57.00 7.48
C THR A 972 -33.96 -57.64 8.54
N PHE A 973 -33.45 -57.97 9.73
CA PHE A 973 -34.28 -58.43 10.84
C PHE A 973 -35.34 -57.41 11.22
N ASP A 974 -34.93 -56.16 11.44
CA ASP A 974 -35.83 -55.09 11.84
C ASP A 974 -36.95 -54.88 10.80
N GLU A 975 -36.59 -54.81 9.51
CA GLU A 975 -37.56 -54.65 8.42
C GLU A 975 -38.53 -55.84 8.29
N ILE A 976 -38.03 -57.07 8.43
CA ILE A 976 -38.87 -58.28 8.37
C ILE A 976 -39.81 -58.34 9.59
N ILE A 977 -39.32 -58.00 10.77
CA ILE A 977 -40.10 -58.00 12.00
C ILE A 977 -41.13 -56.88 11.99
N GLU A 978 -40.80 -55.69 11.48
CA GLU A 978 -41.74 -54.58 11.30
C GLU A 978 -42.90 -55.01 10.39
N GLU A 979 -42.60 -55.59 9.23
CA GLU A 979 -43.60 -56.13 8.29
C GLU A 979 -44.46 -57.25 8.90
N LEU A 980 -43.85 -58.15 9.68
CA LEU A 980 -44.58 -59.22 10.37
C LEU A 980 -45.43 -58.70 11.54
N SER A 981 -44.98 -57.67 12.25
CA SER A 981 -45.69 -57.06 13.38
C SER A 981 -46.87 -56.19 12.94
N GLY A 982 -46.84 -55.66 11.71
CA GLY A 982 -47.94 -54.94 11.07
C GLY A 982 -49.13 -55.84 10.68
N LEU A 983 -49.00 -57.17 10.77
CA LEU A 983 -50.07 -58.14 10.50
C LEU A 983 -50.97 -58.32 11.74
N ASP A 984 -51.96 -57.45 11.89
CA ASP A 984 -52.92 -57.45 13.00
C ASP A 984 -53.85 -58.71 12.95
N VAL A 985 -53.61 -59.70 13.81
CA VAL A 985 -54.45 -60.91 13.89
C VAL A 985 -55.66 -60.64 14.79
N SER A 986 -56.81 -60.37 14.17
CA SER A 986 -58.07 -60.22 14.91
C SER A 986 -58.42 -61.49 15.70
N GLU A 987 -58.58 -61.38 17.02
CA GLU A 987 -59.27 -62.38 17.84
C GLU A 987 -60.73 -62.53 17.35
N SER A 988 -60.97 -63.34 16.32
CA SER A 988 -62.32 -63.66 15.89
C SER A 988 -62.69 -65.07 16.33
N SER A 989 -63.65 -65.11 17.25
CA SER A 989 -64.32 -66.27 17.81
C SER A 989 -64.99 -67.14 16.73
N ASP A 990 -64.33 -68.19 16.23
CA ASP A 990 -65.05 -69.35 15.67
C ASP A 990 -64.23 -70.66 15.68
N LEU A 991 -63.73 -70.97 16.89
CA LEU A 991 -62.96 -72.17 17.25
C LEU A 991 -63.62 -73.53 16.91
N ARG A 992 -64.91 -73.57 16.53
CA ARG A 992 -65.60 -74.84 16.17
C ARG A 992 -65.66 -75.12 14.68
N THR A 993 -65.46 -74.11 13.84
CA THR A 993 -65.46 -74.25 12.38
C THR A 993 -64.05 -74.50 11.85
N GLN A 994 -63.02 -73.95 12.52
CA GLN A 994 -61.59 -74.16 12.20
C GLN A 994 -61.00 -75.51 12.63
N ILE A 995 -61.63 -76.23 13.58
CA ILE A 995 -61.20 -77.59 13.98
C ILE A 995 -61.41 -78.62 12.84
N GLN A 996 -61.99 -78.23 11.70
CA GLN A 996 -62.17 -79.09 10.54
C GLN A 996 -61.14 -78.88 9.40
N GLU A 997 -60.27 -77.86 9.47
CA GLU A 997 -59.20 -77.53 8.49
C GLU A 997 -57.79 -77.74 9.09
N LEU A 998 -57.61 -78.91 9.73
CA LEU A 998 -56.57 -79.22 10.72
C LEU A 998 -55.13 -79.49 10.21
N ASN A 999 -54.76 -79.03 9.01
CA ASN A 999 -53.35 -79.08 8.54
C ASN A 999 -52.75 -77.68 8.33
N GLU A 1000 -53.52 -76.72 7.83
CA GLU A 1000 -53.04 -75.34 7.62
C GLU A 1000 -53.02 -74.54 8.94
N VAL A 1001 -53.96 -74.82 9.87
CA VAL A 1001 -53.99 -74.16 11.19
C VAL A 1001 -52.88 -74.69 12.12
N THR A 1002 -52.46 -75.94 11.98
CA THR A 1002 -51.34 -76.49 12.76
C THR A 1002 -49.99 -76.00 12.24
N GLU A 1003 -49.83 -75.85 10.92
CA GLU A 1003 -48.69 -75.15 10.32
C GLU A 1003 -48.68 -73.67 10.72
N TYR A 1004 -49.84 -72.99 10.71
CA TYR A 1004 -49.97 -71.59 11.13
C TYR A 1004 -49.76 -71.38 12.65
N GLU A 1005 -50.26 -72.28 13.52
CA GLU A 1005 -50.01 -72.23 14.96
C GLU A 1005 -48.56 -72.64 15.30
N SER A 1006 -47.93 -73.54 14.54
CA SER A 1006 -46.49 -73.83 14.65
C SER A 1006 -45.68 -72.61 14.25
N ALA A 1007 -45.93 -72.05 13.06
CA ALA A 1007 -45.28 -70.83 12.57
C ALA A 1007 -45.46 -69.66 13.54
N ARG A 1008 -46.66 -69.46 14.06
CA ARG A 1008 -46.95 -68.46 15.10
C ARG A 1008 -46.21 -68.77 16.39
N SER A 1009 -46.16 -70.02 16.82
CA SER A 1009 -45.37 -70.42 17.98
C SER A 1009 -43.88 -70.25 17.74
N ASP A 1010 -43.39 -70.46 16.53
CA ASP A 1010 -41.98 -70.35 16.14
C ASP A 1010 -41.58 -68.88 16.05
N VAL A 1011 -42.45 -67.99 15.54
CA VAL A 1011 -42.30 -66.52 15.63
C VAL A 1011 -42.38 -66.04 17.07
N ILE A 1012 -43.36 -66.49 17.85
CA ILE A 1012 -43.50 -66.11 19.27
C ILE A 1012 -42.34 -66.68 20.11
N ASN A 1013 -41.81 -67.86 19.78
CA ASN A 1013 -40.66 -68.46 20.46
C ASN A 1013 -39.35 -67.79 20.02
N ALA A 1014 -39.22 -67.37 18.76
CA ALA A 1014 -38.13 -66.53 18.31
C ALA A 1014 -38.20 -65.19 19.07
N VAL A 1015 -39.30 -64.45 18.96
CA VAL A 1015 -39.52 -63.15 19.61
C VAL A 1015 -39.43 -63.19 21.15
N ASN A 1016 -39.76 -64.31 21.83
CA ASN A 1016 -39.61 -64.46 23.29
C ASN A 1016 -38.31 -65.15 23.73
N SER A 1017 -37.49 -65.67 22.81
CA SER A 1017 -36.13 -66.14 23.14
C SER A 1017 -35.09 -65.03 23.03
N TYR A 1018 -35.46 -63.92 22.37
CA TYR A 1018 -34.94 -62.56 22.56
C TYR A 1018 -35.74 -61.86 23.67
#